data_AF-A0A9D5PZ17-F1
#
_entry.id   AF-A0A9D5PZ17-F1
#
_cell.length_a   1.000
_cell.length_b   1.000
_cell.length_c   1.000
_cell.angle_alpha   90.00
_cell.angle_beta   90.00
_cell.angle_gamma   90.00
#
_symmetry.space_group_name_H-M   'P 1'
#
loop_
_entity.id
_entity.type
_entity.pdbx_description
1 polymer ?
#
loop_
_entity_poly.entity_id
_entity_poly.type
_entity_poly.pdbx_seq_one_letter_code
_entity_poly.pdbx_strand_id
1 'polypeptide(L)'
;MKRFCTVLLTLCMVLPLFAVLPVFAAGGAPTEGVRFNDNEMYYMDGTLEAVPHTFEAWIYIPEDMPAYADGESRVGTIISNYSGFPVMPYFHWDIRKVEGGYYPLLEWKELYDTNNNNNHGYHTSSTASGEINEVRNVTFRNAVIAVGEWTHIAITVDARSTSAHCYKNGELAQSIAGIEFFMGDLDVRLVDLPVVIGNDNRNGQPYYFRGELASLTLYAGVRTAAQIKADYESGLDVADTDMLAHWTFTPNGGKLPAAVADLSGNGHSLTHNRMWINAGADDFTALPENCAYTMIAIGDTQYMVRDDAANGTIYANTVYQWIADHVAQLNLKVVMGLGDITDNDKDSQWSVAYNAITKLNGKVPYTLVRGNHDLLQGGAKFDALFGSDATYTGQFGGTTGGVMTEGSVTNTYYTFNAEGTNWLVVNLDWAPTDAMLDWANKIIATHKDHKVIVNTHCYMHLDATTCDKEDTSSNLTEEQNYGDEIWEKLIYHHENIVMVLSGHQEANFVTMTQNMGKHGNTVTQFLIDPQAVDNYYDGSSNKEQPVGLITIFYFDEDGRTVDVRHYSPIRNQYYQDRNQIALDLEAEAPLQDTTWNGYAIAPKGSGTEQDPYIIENGGNLVWMGKQIKTRRGYEYDDYETDNENTEGGVFFRNAYFKQVCDIDLNGLCVSAIGHYYSTEHKNSDGYNRNTMAAFGGHYDGGGYAIRNGRIINDLTDRYLDNYSWATALFGCIFGATIENVTLDNVTVYSDGVTGGIVGRAVAPADGNAPSDFNVISNCHLTESCDIVARFPYGKVLRPQYLAYDTIFQFGAVGGICGMALATTIENCTVDVEFSVDGHHALVGGIVATAGYNTVVDHCAFTGGVTLTDNVTIIEQTFGGIVGLITPNADTEIFANVGNIDLIGTARIINCYNTGYLRYTGTAPYTQETRWGGILGHAPTLPYLPYESEPFLIENCHNLAVLTGAAGDWVGGIVGKATMGERNSSLTVKNSSSVAVTAVGGSGTNEYRVADSGAVLASGVVTASAEAVARSIAPIALQIVLDTDTAPNKWITGNGAPTEAVNAGDMYLDAESGDVYQFITEWVFVMNIKGEDGTAGTIDSVLSIGANGNWFIDGVDTGVKAQGDKGDKGDKGDKGDKGDQGAPGADAVAPTVEIRDGYWYINGVNTNVKAEGVDGE
;
A
#
# COMPACT_ATOMS: atom_id res chain seq x y z
N MET A 1 -11.63 27.39 -39.99
CA MET A 1 -12.38 26.16 -40.38
C MET A 1 -12.18 25.63 -41.81
N LYS A 2 -11.33 26.18 -42.69
CA LYS A 2 -10.93 25.47 -43.96
C LYS A 2 -9.42 25.30 -44.16
N ARG A 3 -8.62 25.56 -43.13
CA ARG A 3 -7.16 25.31 -43.10
C ARG A 3 -6.70 24.40 -41.96
N PHE A 4 -7.64 23.88 -41.15
CA PHE A 4 -7.36 22.93 -40.07
C PHE A 4 -7.60 21.46 -40.47
N CYS A 5 -8.20 21.20 -41.63
CA CYS A 5 -8.56 19.84 -42.08
C CYS A 5 -7.55 19.21 -43.06
N THR A 6 -6.36 19.78 -43.27
CA THR A 6 -5.36 19.25 -44.22
C THR A 6 -4.06 18.82 -43.56
N VAL A 7 -3.91 19.00 -42.25
CA VAL A 7 -2.74 18.50 -41.48
C VAL A 7 -3.07 17.20 -40.73
N LEU A 8 -4.34 16.91 -40.43
CA LEU A 8 -4.73 15.67 -39.75
C LEU A 8 -4.82 14.42 -40.65
N LEU A 9 -4.86 14.56 -41.98
CA LEU A 9 -5.01 13.42 -42.89
C LEU A 9 -3.68 12.82 -43.40
N THR A 10 -2.53 13.31 -42.90
CA THR A 10 -1.20 12.76 -43.25
C THR A 10 -0.44 12.25 -42.02
N LEU A 11 -1.00 12.38 -40.81
CA LEU A 11 -0.37 11.89 -39.57
C LEU A 11 -0.84 10.49 -39.11
N CYS A 12 -1.81 9.88 -39.81
CA CYS A 12 -2.30 8.52 -39.47
C CYS A 12 -1.74 7.40 -40.39
N MET A 13 -0.67 7.63 -41.14
CA MET A 13 -0.08 6.58 -42.01
C MET A 13 1.44 6.38 -41.87
N VAL A 14 2.11 7.00 -40.90
CA VAL A 14 3.54 6.73 -40.64
C VAL A 14 3.86 6.88 -39.15
N LEU A 15 3.52 5.86 -38.36
CA LEU A 15 4.26 5.51 -37.13
C LEU A 15 4.47 3.99 -37.19
N PRO A 16 5.65 3.50 -36.75
CA PRO A 16 6.19 2.27 -37.24
C PRO A 16 5.48 1.07 -36.62
N LEU A 17 5.03 0.14 -37.47
CA LEU A 17 5.00 -1.27 -37.11
C LEU A 17 6.46 -1.70 -36.85
N PHE A 18 6.96 -1.44 -35.65
CA PHE A 18 7.95 -2.29 -35.01
C PHE A 18 7.23 -3.02 -33.88
N ALA A 19 6.23 -3.82 -34.25
CA ALA A 19 6.12 -5.09 -33.59
C ALA A 19 7.43 -5.81 -33.92
N VAL A 20 8.32 -5.95 -32.92
CA VAL A 20 9.25 -7.06 -32.92
C VAL A 20 8.35 -8.30 -32.82
N LEU A 21 7.83 -8.74 -33.97
CA LEU A 21 7.56 -10.16 -34.12
C LEU A 21 8.92 -10.81 -33.89
N PRO A 22 9.10 -11.70 -32.90
CA PRO A 22 10.25 -12.57 -32.94
C PRO A 22 10.15 -13.26 -34.29
N VAL A 23 11.11 -12.99 -35.16
CA VAL A 23 11.37 -13.84 -36.29
C VAL A 23 11.63 -15.20 -35.66
N PHE A 24 10.64 -16.09 -35.68
CA PHE A 24 10.87 -17.51 -35.48
C PHE A 24 11.83 -17.93 -36.61
N ALA A 25 13.12 -17.78 -36.36
CA ALA A 25 14.11 -18.57 -37.04
C ALA A 25 13.84 -20.01 -36.60
N ALA A 26 13.45 -20.84 -37.56
CA ALA A 26 13.39 -22.28 -37.38
C ALA A 26 14.69 -22.78 -36.73
N GLY A 27 14.59 -23.71 -35.77
CA GLY A 27 15.66 -24.17 -34.88
C GLY A 27 17.00 -24.42 -35.57
N GLY A 28 17.85 -23.39 -35.52
CA GLY A 28 19.21 -23.39 -36.04
C GLY A 28 20.14 -22.67 -35.05
N ALA A 29 21.42 -22.96 -35.13
CA ALA A 29 22.41 -22.32 -34.26
C ALA A 29 22.36 -20.79 -34.41
N PRO A 30 22.47 -20.02 -33.31
CA PRO A 30 22.57 -18.56 -33.35
C PRO A 30 23.71 -18.10 -34.25
N THR A 31 23.61 -16.87 -34.75
CA THR A 31 24.69 -16.23 -35.51
C THR A 31 25.53 -15.28 -34.68
N GLU A 32 25.03 -14.86 -33.51
CA GLU A 32 25.65 -13.87 -32.63
C GLU A 32 25.12 -14.00 -31.19
N GLY A 33 25.86 -13.45 -30.22
CA GLY A 33 25.45 -13.31 -28.83
C GLY A 33 26.23 -12.20 -28.12
N VAL A 34 26.02 -12.03 -26.81
CA VAL A 34 26.70 -10.99 -26.02
C VAL A 34 27.97 -11.51 -25.36
N ARG A 35 28.98 -10.64 -25.25
CA ARG A 35 30.22 -10.88 -24.53
C ARG A 35 30.29 -9.96 -23.32
N PHE A 36 30.69 -10.49 -22.17
CA PHE A 36 30.92 -9.73 -20.95
C PHE A 36 32.39 -9.30 -20.89
N ASN A 37 32.66 -8.04 -20.56
CA ASN A 37 34.03 -7.58 -20.26
C ASN A 37 34.38 -7.83 -18.78
N ASP A 38 35.66 -7.72 -18.45
CA ASP A 38 36.12 -7.75 -17.05
C ASP A 38 35.53 -6.52 -16.32
N ASN A 39 34.39 -6.69 -15.64
CA ASN A 39 33.64 -5.77 -14.75
C ASN A 39 32.11 -5.74 -15.04
N GLU A 40 31.63 -6.43 -16.07
CA GLU A 40 30.20 -6.39 -16.48
C GLU A 40 29.46 -7.67 -16.09
N MET A 41 28.17 -7.52 -15.74
CA MET A 41 27.24 -8.61 -15.48
C MET A 41 25.79 -8.15 -15.65
N TYR A 42 24.87 -9.10 -15.62
CA TYR A 42 23.45 -8.83 -15.42
C TYR A 42 23.01 -9.29 -14.03
N TYR A 43 22.17 -8.49 -13.38
CA TYR A 43 21.35 -8.94 -12.25
C TYR A 43 19.95 -9.23 -12.74
N MET A 44 19.35 -10.29 -12.21
CA MET A 44 17.94 -10.52 -12.34
C MET A 44 17.19 -9.60 -11.37
N ASP A 45 16.11 -9.02 -11.86
CA ASP A 45 15.16 -8.29 -11.04
C ASP A 45 14.39 -9.32 -10.20
N GLY A 46 14.42 -9.17 -8.87
CA GLY A 46 13.81 -10.11 -7.93
C GLY A 46 14.60 -11.41 -7.71
N THR A 47 13.89 -12.43 -7.22
CA THR A 47 14.40 -13.77 -6.91
C THR A 47 13.58 -14.84 -7.62
N LEU A 48 14.13 -16.06 -7.73
CA LEU A 48 13.40 -17.17 -8.36
C LEU A 48 12.29 -17.70 -7.43
N GLU A 49 11.21 -18.23 -8.00
CA GLU A 49 10.09 -18.80 -7.26
C GLU A 49 10.27 -20.30 -6.93
N ALA A 50 11.22 -20.97 -7.60
CA ALA A 50 11.59 -22.35 -7.33
C ALA A 50 13.03 -22.65 -7.79
N VAL A 51 13.66 -23.64 -7.16
CA VAL A 51 15.03 -24.02 -7.49
C VAL A 51 15.09 -24.59 -8.92
N PRO A 52 15.97 -24.11 -9.80
CA PRO A 52 16.07 -24.64 -11.15
C PRO A 52 16.58 -26.09 -11.16
N HIS A 53 15.80 -26.98 -11.77
CA HIS A 53 16.19 -28.36 -12.02
C HIS A 53 16.73 -28.57 -13.44
N THR A 54 16.47 -27.64 -14.36
CA THR A 54 17.08 -27.66 -15.71
C THR A 54 17.61 -26.29 -16.10
N PHE A 55 18.82 -26.30 -16.68
CA PHE A 55 19.50 -25.13 -17.24
C PHE A 55 19.77 -25.35 -18.72
N GLU A 56 19.37 -24.44 -19.60
CA GLU A 56 19.68 -24.50 -21.03
C GLU A 56 20.31 -23.21 -21.54
N ALA A 57 21.34 -23.31 -22.36
CA ALA A 57 21.98 -22.13 -22.96
C ALA A 57 22.58 -22.41 -24.34
N TRP A 58 22.58 -21.36 -25.17
CA TRP A 58 23.39 -21.30 -26.39
C TRP A 58 24.68 -20.56 -26.10
N ILE A 59 25.81 -21.27 -26.25
CA ILE A 59 27.14 -20.83 -25.83
C ILE A 59 28.10 -20.88 -27.01
N TYR A 60 28.96 -19.86 -27.13
CA TYR A 60 30.07 -19.83 -28.08
C TYR A 60 31.39 -19.53 -27.36
N ILE A 61 32.44 -20.29 -27.68
CA ILE A 61 33.78 -20.10 -27.11
C ILE A 61 34.70 -19.57 -28.21
N PRO A 62 35.25 -18.35 -28.09
CA PRO A 62 36.01 -17.74 -29.17
C PRO A 62 37.43 -18.32 -29.31
N GLU A 63 38.01 -18.19 -30.50
CA GLU A 63 39.38 -18.69 -30.80
C GLU A 63 40.47 -17.96 -30.02
N ASP A 64 40.21 -16.72 -29.59
CA ASP A 64 41.16 -15.81 -28.93
C ASP A 64 41.11 -15.87 -27.40
N MET A 65 40.56 -16.95 -26.82
CA MET A 65 40.40 -17.08 -25.37
C MET A 65 41.71 -16.82 -24.59
N PRO A 66 41.73 -15.87 -23.64
CA PRO A 66 42.93 -15.54 -22.85
C PRO A 66 43.45 -16.76 -22.08
N ALA A 67 44.76 -16.94 -22.02
CA ALA A 67 45.37 -17.95 -21.16
C ALA A 67 45.25 -17.55 -19.68
N TYR A 68 44.75 -18.45 -18.84
CA TYR A 68 44.71 -18.26 -17.38
C TYR A 68 46.07 -18.55 -16.74
N ALA A 69 46.41 -17.85 -15.65
CA ALA A 69 47.71 -17.95 -15.00
C ALA A 69 47.92 -19.21 -14.13
N ASP A 70 46.88 -20.00 -13.89
CA ASP A 70 46.83 -21.09 -12.89
C ASP A 70 46.83 -22.52 -13.49
N GLY A 71 46.86 -22.67 -14.82
CA GLY A 71 47.07 -23.96 -15.49
C GLY A 71 45.82 -24.81 -15.76
N GLU A 72 44.64 -24.44 -15.24
CA GLU A 72 43.33 -24.96 -15.68
C GLU A 72 42.44 -23.79 -16.10
N SER A 73 42.27 -23.54 -17.40
CA SER A 73 41.62 -22.30 -17.86
C SER A 73 40.11 -22.32 -17.62
N ARG A 74 39.62 -21.55 -16.65
CA ARG A 74 38.20 -21.22 -16.48
C ARG A 74 37.76 -20.23 -17.57
N VAL A 75 36.65 -20.51 -18.24
CA VAL A 75 35.99 -19.58 -19.18
C VAL A 75 35.19 -18.54 -18.41
N GLY A 76 34.55 -18.95 -17.32
CA GLY A 76 33.79 -18.10 -16.40
C GLY A 76 32.36 -18.57 -16.20
N THR A 77 31.65 -17.88 -15.31
CA THR A 77 30.32 -18.26 -14.85
C THR A 77 29.22 -17.72 -15.75
N ILE A 78 28.40 -18.63 -16.30
CA ILE A 78 27.22 -18.27 -17.10
C ILE A 78 26.15 -17.70 -16.18
N ILE A 79 25.85 -18.39 -15.08
CA ILE A 79 24.81 -17.99 -14.11
C ILE A 79 25.20 -18.44 -12.70
N SER A 80 24.90 -17.61 -11.70
CA SER A 80 25.12 -17.83 -10.28
C SER A 80 24.05 -17.10 -9.47
N ASN A 81 23.82 -17.48 -8.22
CA ASN A 81 23.08 -16.65 -7.27
C ASN A 81 23.84 -16.47 -5.94
N TYR A 82 25.17 -16.51 -6.00
CA TYR A 82 26.01 -16.39 -4.81
C TYR A 82 26.01 -14.96 -4.23
N SER A 83 25.90 -14.84 -2.89
CA SER A 83 25.79 -13.56 -2.18
C SER A 83 27.01 -13.10 -1.38
N GLY A 84 28.15 -13.80 -1.40
CA GLY A 84 29.31 -13.45 -0.56
C GLY A 84 29.39 -14.22 0.76
N PHE A 85 28.26 -14.74 1.24
CA PHE A 85 28.18 -15.36 2.55
C PHE A 85 28.56 -16.85 2.51
N PRO A 86 29.46 -17.32 3.40
CA PRO A 86 29.83 -18.73 3.45
C PRO A 86 28.69 -19.64 3.96
N VAL A 87 27.61 -19.07 4.49
CA VAL A 87 26.51 -19.79 5.15
C VAL A 87 25.24 -19.94 4.31
N MET A 88 25.06 -19.20 3.21
CA MET A 88 23.84 -19.36 2.39
C MET A 88 24.01 -20.41 1.30
N PRO A 89 22.97 -21.20 0.99
CA PRO A 89 23.01 -22.14 -0.12
C PRO A 89 22.99 -21.38 -1.45
N TYR A 90 23.70 -21.89 -2.46
CA TYR A 90 23.74 -21.27 -3.80
C TYR A 90 23.94 -22.32 -4.91
N PHE A 91 23.63 -21.93 -6.15
CA PHE A 91 24.02 -22.65 -7.36
C PHE A 91 24.91 -21.80 -8.28
N HIS A 92 25.74 -22.47 -9.09
CA HIS A 92 26.49 -21.81 -10.15
C HIS A 92 26.74 -22.74 -11.35
N TRP A 93 26.68 -22.20 -12.57
CA TRP A 93 27.02 -22.90 -13.80
C TRP A 93 28.22 -22.24 -14.49
N ASP A 94 29.30 -23.00 -14.63
CA ASP A 94 30.61 -22.55 -15.08
C ASP A 94 31.11 -23.40 -16.26
N ILE A 95 32.00 -22.84 -17.08
CA ILE A 95 32.66 -23.56 -18.18
C ILE A 95 34.17 -23.64 -17.91
N ARG A 96 34.74 -24.85 -18.00
CA ARG A 96 36.14 -25.13 -17.67
C ARG A 96 36.87 -25.75 -18.86
N LYS A 97 38.16 -25.50 -19.00
CA LYS A 97 39.01 -26.06 -20.06
C LYS A 97 39.59 -27.42 -19.68
N VAL A 98 39.66 -28.32 -20.65
CA VAL A 98 40.44 -29.58 -20.62
C VAL A 98 41.25 -29.76 -21.90
N GLU A 99 42.10 -30.79 -21.93
CA GLU A 99 42.71 -31.27 -23.16
C GLU A 99 41.61 -31.66 -24.18
N GLY A 100 41.55 -30.95 -25.31
CA GLY A 100 40.61 -31.21 -26.40
C GLY A 100 39.38 -30.30 -26.48
N GLY A 101 39.12 -29.41 -25.50
CA GLY A 101 38.02 -28.43 -25.56
C GLY A 101 37.58 -27.92 -24.19
N TYR A 102 36.32 -27.48 -24.09
CA TYR A 102 35.72 -26.94 -22.86
C TYR A 102 34.55 -27.80 -22.40
N TYR A 103 34.26 -27.86 -21.11
CA TYR A 103 33.16 -28.66 -20.57
C TYR A 103 32.34 -27.87 -19.54
N PRO A 104 31.04 -28.18 -19.40
CA PRO A 104 30.21 -27.56 -18.40
C PRO A 104 30.38 -28.20 -17.02
N LEU A 105 30.32 -27.34 -16.00
CA LEU A 105 30.36 -27.68 -14.58
C LEU A 105 29.19 -26.96 -13.88
N LEU A 106 28.39 -27.70 -13.13
CA LEU A 106 27.34 -27.16 -12.27
C LEU A 106 27.71 -27.50 -10.82
N GLU A 107 27.78 -26.51 -9.93
CA GLU A 107 27.90 -26.76 -8.48
C GLU A 107 26.71 -26.22 -7.71
N TRP A 108 26.33 -26.97 -6.69
CA TRP A 108 25.41 -26.55 -5.64
C TRP A 108 26.12 -26.65 -4.29
N LYS A 109 25.88 -25.65 -3.45
CA LYS A 109 26.29 -25.63 -2.06
C LYS A 109 25.05 -25.62 -1.17
N GLU A 110 24.95 -26.59 -0.28
CA GLU A 110 23.88 -26.71 0.71
C GLU A 110 24.39 -26.31 2.11
N LEU A 111 23.46 -25.94 3.01
CA LEU A 111 23.74 -25.38 4.32
C LEU A 111 24.45 -26.33 5.29
N TYR A 112 25.21 -25.75 6.21
CA TYR A 112 25.90 -26.41 7.32
C TYR A 112 24.96 -26.53 8.54
N ASP A 113 24.87 -27.70 9.18
CA ASP A 113 24.21 -27.84 10.50
C ASP A 113 25.11 -27.18 11.57
N THR A 114 24.71 -26.01 12.05
CA THR A 114 25.45 -25.16 13.00
C THR A 114 25.31 -25.56 14.47
N ASN A 115 24.86 -26.79 14.79
CA ASN A 115 24.83 -27.28 16.18
C ASN A 115 26.21 -27.44 16.86
N ASN A 116 27.29 -26.89 16.30
CA ASN A 116 28.58 -26.86 16.98
C ASN A 116 29.25 -25.49 16.79
N ASN A 117 28.94 -24.56 17.70
CA ASN A 117 29.75 -23.38 17.98
C ASN A 117 31.20 -23.82 18.20
N ASN A 118 32.06 -23.68 17.18
CA ASN A 118 33.41 -23.13 17.29
C ASN A 118 34.20 -23.28 15.97
N ASN A 119 34.69 -22.13 15.51
CA ASN A 119 36.01 -21.91 14.92
C ASN A 119 36.14 -21.86 13.39
N HIS A 120 36.69 -20.73 12.95
CA HIS A 120 37.23 -20.41 11.63
C HIS A 120 38.13 -21.50 11.03
N GLY A 121 37.98 -21.76 9.73
CA GLY A 121 39.02 -22.39 8.91
C GLY A 121 38.50 -23.12 7.67
N TYR A 122 38.63 -22.49 6.50
CA TYR A 122 38.52 -23.15 5.19
C TYR A 122 39.54 -24.32 5.09
N HIS A 123 39.08 -25.58 5.00
CA HIS A 123 39.90 -26.73 4.59
C HIS A 123 39.08 -27.79 3.84
N THR A 124 39.63 -28.30 2.73
CA THR A 124 39.04 -29.21 1.73
C THR A 124 39.45 -30.69 1.90
N SER A 125 38.52 -31.64 1.68
CA SER A 125 38.62 -33.14 1.56
C SER A 125 39.29 -33.90 2.75
N SER A 126 38.93 -35.13 3.19
CA SER A 126 38.59 -36.37 2.47
C SER A 126 38.30 -37.56 3.41
N THR A 127 37.66 -38.59 2.87
CA THR A 127 37.56 -40.02 3.23
C THR A 127 37.32 -40.52 4.68
N ALA A 128 36.17 -41.14 4.96
CA ALA A 128 35.85 -42.29 5.83
C ALA A 128 36.16 -42.19 7.34
N SER A 129 36.63 -41.06 7.84
CA SER A 129 37.23 -40.95 9.18
C SER A 129 37.16 -39.57 9.85
N GLY A 130 36.34 -38.66 9.32
CA GLY A 130 36.31 -37.24 9.71
C GLY A 130 36.24 -36.36 8.46
N GLU A 131 35.04 -36.16 7.92
CA GLU A 131 34.83 -35.41 6.68
C GLU A 131 33.72 -34.36 6.75
N ILE A 132 34.16 -33.11 6.88
CA ILE A 132 33.91 -31.93 6.01
C ILE A 132 32.83 -32.03 4.92
N ASN A 133 31.85 -31.12 4.99
CA ASN A 133 30.73 -30.90 4.06
C ASN A 133 31.23 -30.42 2.68
N GLU A 134 31.15 -31.28 1.66
CA GLU A 134 31.65 -31.01 0.32
C GLU A 134 30.66 -30.22 -0.55
N VAL A 135 31.17 -29.18 -1.20
CA VAL A 135 30.64 -28.63 -2.45
C VAL A 135 30.42 -29.77 -3.47
N ARG A 136 29.20 -29.94 -3.98
CA ARG A 136 28.88 -31.00 -4.96
C ARG A 136 29.06 -30.46 -6.38
N ASN A 137 30.25 -30.62 -6.93
CA ASN A 137 30.56 -30.29 -8.31
C ASN A 137 30.15 -31.41 -9.26
N VAL A 138 29.24 -31.14 -10.20
CA VAL A 138 28.89 -32.05 -11.30
C VAL A 138 29.61 -31.58 -12.57
N THR A 139 30.48 -32.43 -13.08
CA THR A 139 31.38 -32.10 -14.21
C THR A 139 31.13 -33.01 -15.41
N PHE A 140 30.69 -32.45 -16.53
CA PHE A 140 30.29 -33.21 -17.72
C PHE A 140 31.39 -33.24 -18.81
N ARG A 141 32.48 -33.95 -18.55
CA ARG A 141 33.65 -34.03 -19.46
C ARG A 141 33.37 -34.60 -20.85
N ASN A 142 32.27 -35.33 -21.05
CA ASN A 142 31.89 -35.87 -22.35
C ASN A 142 31.02 -34.89 -23.18
N ALA A 143 30.54 -33.80 -22.58
CA ALA A 143 29.81 -32.73 -23.26
C ALA A 143 30.76 -31.62 -23.74
N VAL A 144 31.80 -31.98 -24.52
CA VAL A 144 32.86 -31.04 -24.92
C VAL A 144 32.30 -29.98 -25.89
N ILE A 145 32.44 -28.71 -25.52
CA ILE A 145 32.16 -27.52 -26.33
C ILE A 145 33.41 -27.20 -27.16
N ALA A 146 33.23 -27.12 -28.48
CA ALA A 146 34.30 -26.80 -29.41
C ALA A 146 34.53 -25.29 -29.48
N VAL A 147 35.76 -24.89 -29.82
CA VAL A 147 36.11 -23.49 -30.06
C VAL A 147 35.61 -23.08 -31.44
N GLY A 148 35.08 -21.86 -31.55
CA GLY A 148 34.64 -21.31 -32.84
C GLY A 148 33.28 -21.81 -33.32
N GLU A 149 32.51 -22.50 -32.47
CA GLU A 149 31.20 -23.06 -32.82
C GLU A 149 30.15 -22.77 -31.73
N TRP A 150 28.94 -22.42 -32.15
CA TRP A 150 27.78 -22.31 -31.26
C TRP A 150 27.34 -23.71 -30.83
N THR A 151 27.19 -23.91 -29.52
CA THR A 151 26.77 -25.17 -28.92
C THR A 151 25.58 -24.92 -27.99
N HIS A 152 24.50 -25.69 -28.17
CA HIS A 152 23.41 -25.76 -27.19
C HIS A 152 23.79 -26.77 -26.11
N ILE A 153 23.75 -26.33 -24.85
CA ILE A 153 23.98 -27.18 -23.69
C ILE A 153 22.73 -27.12 -22.81
N ALA A 154 22.20 -28.29 -22.45
CA ALA A 154 21.17 -28.43 -21.44
C ALA A 154 21.68 -29.34 -20.31
N ILE A 155 21.46 -28.95 -19.06
CA ILE A 155 21.83 -29.70 -17.86
C ILE A 155 20.58 -29.90 -17.02
N THR A 156 20.23 -31.15 -16.74
CA THR A 156 19.12 -31.50 -15.85
C THR A 156 19.66 -32.12 -14.57
N VAL A 157 19.08 -31.78 -13.43
CA VAL A 157 19.42 -32.37 -12.13
C VAL A 157 18.17 -32.90 -11.44
N ASP A 158 18.16 -34.20 -11.17
CA ASP A 158 17.10 -34.89 -10.44
C ASP A 158 17.63 -35.33 -9.07
N ALA A 159 17.21 -34.60 -8.03
CA ALA A 159 17.58 -34.87 -6.65
C ALA A 159 17.00 -36.20 -6.15
N ARG A 160 15.81 -36.59 -6.61
CA ARG A 160 15.11 -37.81 -6.18
C ARG A 160 15.80 -39.06 -6.70
N SER A 161 16.31 -39.01 -7.93
CA SER A 161 17.09 -40.11 -8.50
C SER A 161 18.60 -39.97 -8.30
N THR A 162 19.07 -38.92 -7.60
CA THR A 162 20.49 -38.65 -7.34
C THR A 162 21.31 -38.59 -8.64
N SER A 163 20.76 -37.99 -9.70
CA SER A 163 21.39 -38.01 -11.03
C SER A 163 21.32 -36.68 -11.73
N ALA A 164 22.32 -36.42 -12.56
CA ALA A 164 22.35 -35.27 -13.45
C ALA A 164 22.72 -35.71 -14.87
N HIS A 165 22.16 -35.02 -15.85
CA HIS A 165 22.36 -35.32 -17.26
C HIS A 165 22.76 -34.05 -17.98
N CYS A 166 23.71 -34.17 -18.91
CA CYS A 166 24.06 -33.09 -19.81
C CYS A 166 23.81 -33.53 -21.25
N TYR A 167 23.11 -32.66 -21.98
CA TYR A 167 22.77 -32.80 -23.37
C TYR A 167 23.56 -31.75 -24.16
N LYS A 168 24.03 -32.16 -25.34
CA LYS A 168 24.72 -31.30 -26.29
C LYS A 168 23.94 -31.33 -27.60
N ASN A 169 23.50 -30.17 -28.06
CA ASN A 169 22.75 -30.02 -29.32
C ASN A 169 21.54 -30.97 -29.36
N GLY A 170 20.74 -31.00 -28.29
CA GLY A 170 19.55 -31.84 -28.17
C GLY A 170 19.79 -33.33 -27.88
N GLU A 171 21.03 -33.82 -27.88
CA GLU A 171 21.35 -35.24 -27.66
C GLU A 171 22.05 -35.48 -26.32
N LEU A 172 21.73 -36.59 -25.64
CA LEU A 172 22.34 -36.92 -24.35
C LEU A 172 23.85 -37.18 -24.53
N ALA A 173 24.67 -36.33 -23.92
CA ALA A 173 26.13 -36.45 -23.97
C ALA A 173 26.69 -37.23 -22.76
N GLN A 174 26.14 -37.01 -21.57
CA GLN A 174 26.61 -37.66 -20.36
C GLN A 174 25.52 -37.76 -19.28
N SER A 175 25.52 -38.88 -18.55
CA SER A 175 24.76 -39.06 -17.32
C SER A 175 25.72 -39.30 -16.16
N ILE A 176 25.45 -38.68 -15.02
CA ILE A 176 26.16 -38.88 -13.75
C ILE A 176 25.10 -39.30 -12.73
N ALA A 177 25.37 -40.37 -11.98
CA ALA A 177 24.47 -40.92 -10.98
C ALA A 177 25.19 -41.03 -9.63
N GLY A 178 24.43 -41.14 -8.54
CA GLY A 178 24.97 -41.19 -7.18
C GLY A 178 25.43 -39.82 -6.68
N ILE A 179 24.76 -38.76 -7.11
CA ILE A 179 24.98 -37.40 -6.59
C ILE A 179 24.23 -37.29 -5.27
N GLU A 180 24.98 -37.14 -4.17
CA GLU A 180 24.40 -37.02 -2.84
C GLU A 180 23.93 -35.57 -2.58
N PHE A 181 22.61 -35.37 -2.50
CA PHE A 181 21.97 -34.16 -1.99
C PHE A 181 21.64 -34.38 -0.50
N PHE A 182 21.90 -33.41 0.38
CA PHE A 182 21.81 -33.59 1.84
C PHE A 182 20.36 -33.60 2.35
N MET A 183 19.43 -33.16 1.51
CA MET A 183 17.99 -33.25 1.70
C MET A 183 17.42 -33.88 0.42
N GLY A 184 16.47 -34.80 0.50
CA GLY A 184 15.98 -35.56 -0.67
C GLY A 184 15.36 -34.72 -1.80
N ASP A 185 15.26 -33.40 -1.61
CA ASP A 185 14.93 -32.35 -2.57
C ASP A 185 15.88 -31.16 -2.34
N LEU A 186 16.02 -30.30 -3.35
CA LEU A 186 16.82 -29.08 -3.27
C LEU A 186 16.33 -28.11 -2.19
N ASP A 187 17.26 -27.47 -1.47
CA ASP A 187 16.94 -26.47 -0.46
C ASP A 187 16.25 -25.25 -1.09
N VAL A 188 15.00 -24.96 -0.70
CA VAL A 188 14.24 -23.82 -1.24
C VAL A 188 14.92 -22.47 -0.98
N ARG A 189 15.79 -22.38 0.04
CA ARG A 189 16.58 -21.17 0.29
C ARG A 189 17.62 -20.88 -0.80
N LEU A 190 17.83 -21.84 -1.73
CA LEU A 190 18.60 -21.61 -2.94
C LEU A 190 17.97 -20.57 -3.87
N VAL A 191 16.73 -20.14 -3.65
CA VAL A 191 16.15 -19.06 -4.47
C VAL A 191 16.10 -17.71 -3.78
N ASP A 192 16.40 -17.62 -2.49
CA ASP A 192 16.32 -16.37 -1.73
C ASP A 192 17.39 -15.33 -2.12
N LEU A 193 18.34 -15.74 -2.98
CA LEU A 193 19.41 -14.89 -3.46
C LEU A 193 19.18 -14.45 -4.92
N PRO A 194 19.41 -13.16 -5.24
CA PRO A 194 19.32 -12.66 -6.62
C PRO A 194 20.23 -13.43 -7.58
N VAL A 195 19.72 -13.67 -8.79
CA VAL A 195 20.46 -14.34 -9.86
C VAL A 195 21.36 -13.33 -10.59
N VAL A 196 22.56 -13.75 -10.90
CA VAL A 196 23.58 -13.01 -11.66
C VAL A 196 23.99 -13.80 -12.89
N ILE A 197 24.08 -13.13 -14.03
CA ILE A 197 24.49 -13.73 -15.32
C ILE A 197 25.76 -13.07 -15.82
N GLY A 198 26.69 -13.89 -16.31
CA GLY A 198 27.96 -13.46 -16.91
C GLY A 198 29.08 -13.18 -15.90
N ASN A 199 28.81 -13.25 -14.59
CA ASN A 199 29.84 -13.21 -13.56
C ASN A 199 29.42 -13.98 -12.30
N ASP A 200 30.39 -14.26 -11.45
CA ASP A 200 30.27 -14.81 -10.11
C ASP A 200 31.35 -14.15 -9.26
N ASN A 201 30.95 -13.30 -8.33
CA ASN A 201 31.86 -12.55 -7.47
C ASN A 201 32.13 -13.27 -6.14
N ARG A 202 32.31 -14.60 -6.21
CA ARG A 202 32.63 -15.44 -5.06
C ARG A 202 33.95 -15.04 -4.44
N ASN A 203 33.90 -14.68 -3.16
CA ASN A 203 35.08 -14.23 -2.43
C ASN A 203 35.87 -13.22 -3.27
N GLY A 204 35.18 -12.25 -3.91
CA GLY A 204 35.75 -11.06 -4.58
C GLY A 204 36.79 -11.32 -5.68
N GLN A 205 36.91 -12.57 -6.11
CA GLN A 205 37.54 -12.97 -7.35
C GLN A 205 36.43 -13.00 -8.39
N PRO A 206 36.38 -12.03 -9.31
CA PRO A 206 35.34 -12.03 -10.32
C PRO A 206 35.64 -13.08 -11.39
N TYR A 207 34.72 -14.02 -11.56
CA TYR A 207 34.82 -15.08 -12.56
C TYR A 207 33.96 -14.78 -13.80
N TYR A 208 34.31 -13.70 -14.48
CA TYR A 208 33.60 -13.23 -15.67
C TYR A 208 33.54 -14.29 -16.76
N PHE A 209 32.36 -14.46 -17.37
CA PHE A 209 32.16 -15.32 -18.53
C PHE A 209 32.77 -14.68 -19.77
N ARG A 210 33.84 -15.30 -20.30
CA ARG A 210 34.62 -14.79 -21.43
C ARG A 210 34.21 -15.36 -22.79
N GLY A 211 33.17 -16.20 -22.82
CA GLY A 211 32.50 -16.66 -24.03
C GLY A 211 31.43 -15.67 -24.51
N GLU A 212 30.68 -16.07 -25.53
CA GLU A 212 29.46 -15.38 -25.94
C GLU A 212 28.23 -16.21 -25.53
N LEU A 213 27.20 -15.52 -25.05
CA LEU A 213 25.92 -16.10 -24.64
C LEU A 213 24.84 -15.57 -25.57
N ALA A 214 24.09 -16.45 -26.24
CA ALA A 214 22.97 -16.05 -27.10
C ALA A 214 21.61 -16.23 -26.42
N SER A 215 21.48 -17.22 -25.54
CA SER A 215 20.29 -17.40 -24.72
C SER A 215 20.59 -18.19 -23.44
N LEU A 216 19.73 -18.02 -22.44
CA LEU A 216 19.72 -18.80 -21.21
C LEU A 216 18.27 -19.06 -20.79
N THR A 217 17.97 -20.28 -20.36
CA THR A 217 16.64 -20.72 -19.93
C THR A 217 16.75 -21.55 -18.66
N LEU A 218 15.83 -21.35 -17.73
CA LEU A 218 15.72 -22.08 -16.47
C LEU A 218 14.35 -22.76 -16.40
N TYR A 219 14.29 -23.98 -15.87
CA TYR A 219 13.04 -24.70 -15.59
C TYR A 219 13.00 -25.22 -14.15
N ALA A 220 11.81 -25.19 -13.56
CA ALA A 220 11.54 -25.72 -12.23
C ALA A 220 11.57 -27.26 -12.22
N GLY A 221 11.21 -27.90 -13.34
CA GLY A 221 11.21 -29.34 -13.49
C GLY A 221 12.45 -29.91 -14.19
N VAL A 222 12.55 -31.24 -14.11
CA VAL A 222 13.56 -32.02 -14.83
C VAL A 222 13.05 -32.25 -16.27
N ARG A 223 13.59 -31.53 -17.25
CA ARG A 223 13.20 -31.67 -18.66
C ARG A 223 13.54 -33.08 -19.17
N THR A 224 12.64 -33.67 -19.96
CA THR A 224 12.90 -34.96 -20.62
C THR A 224 13.83 -34.79 -21.82
N ALA A 225 14.55 -35.85 -22.21
CA ALA A 225 15.38 -35.85 -23.42
C ALA A 225 14.62 -35.45 -24.70
N ALA A 226 13.33 -35.78 -24.79
CA ALA A 226 12.49 -35.41 -25.92
C ALA A 226 12.16 -33.92 -25.94
N GLN A 227 11.93 -33.32 -24.77
CA GLN A 227 11.70 -31.88 -24.62
C GLN A 227 12.96 -31.09 -24.98
N ILE A 228 14.11 -31.44 -24.41
CA ILE A 228 15.41 -30.80 -24.70
C ILE A 228 15.76 -30.89 -26.20
N LYS A 229 15.47 -32.03 -26.82
CA LYS A 229 15.65 -32.19 -28.27
C LYS A 229 14.71 -31.30 -29.07
N ALA A 230 13.45 -31.16 -28.64
CA ALA A 230 12.50 -30.26 -29.26
C ALA A 230 12.93 -28.79 -29.13
N ASP A 231 13.44 -28.38 -27.95
CA ASP A 231 13.98 -27.03 -27.71
C ASP A 231 15.11 -26.70 -28.68
N TYR A 232 16.01 -27.65 -28.92
CA TYR A 232 17.10 -27.52 -29.89
C TYR A 232 16.61 -27.47 -31.34
N GLU A 233 15.73 -28.39 -31.77
CA GLU A 233 15.34 -28.54 -33.19
C GLU A 233 14.25 -27.56 -33.64
N SER A 234 13.36 -27.18 -32.73
CA SER A 234 12.13 -26.43 -33.04
C SER A 234 12.06 -25.06 -32.35
N GLY A 235 12.99 -24.77 -31.43
CA GLY A 235 12.94 -23.59 -30.57
C GLY A 235 12.13 -23.83 -29.30
N LEU A 236 12.23 -22.90 -28.36
CA LEU A 236 11.60 -22.99 -27.04
C LEU A 236 10.09 -22.69 -27.11
N ASP A 237 9.30 -23.44 -26.36
CA ASP A 237 7.91 -23.09 -26.06
C ASP A 237 7.88 -22.14 -24.86
N VAL A 238 7.82 -20.84 -25.13
CA VAL A 238 7.78 -19.81 -24.08
C VAL A 238 6.47 -19.81 -23.27
N ALA A 239 5.47 -20.59 -23.67
CA ALA A 239 4.25 -20.80 -22.88
C ALA A 239 4.34 -22.03 -21.94
N ASP A 240 5.52 -22.64 -21.82
CA ASP A 240 5.75 -23.78 -20.94
C ASP A 240 5.64 -23.35 -19.47
N THR A 241 4.64 -23.86 -18.77
CA THR A 241 4.36 -23.53 -17.36
C THR A 241 5.44 -24.01 -16.38
N ASP A 242 6.38 -24.84 -16.83
CA ASP A 242 7.54 -25.29 -16.04
C ASP A 242 8.77 -24.38 -16.19
N MET A 243 8.72 -23.43 -17.13
CA MET A 243 9.79 -22.46 -17.37
C MET A 243 9.79 -21.42 -16.25
N LEU A 244 10.96 -21.22 -15.63
CA LEU A 244 11.17 -20.17 -14.63
C LEU A 244 11.50 -18.86 -15.35
N ALA A 245 12.52 -18.84 -16.20
CA ALA A 245 12.96 -17.65 -16.90
C ALA A 245 13.58 -17.98 -18.25
N HIS A 246 13.45 -17.08 -19.23
CA HIS A 246 14.12 -17.19 -20.52
C HIS A 246 14.62 -15.85 -21.04
N TRP A 247 15.90 -15.78 -21.39
CA TRP A 247 16.50 -14.59 -21.96
C TRP A 247 17.16 -14.89 -23.30
N THR A 248 16.99 -13.96 -24.24
CA THR A 248 17.76 -13.91 -25.49
C THR A 248 18.65 -12.68 -25.50
N PHE A 249 19.93 -12.88 -25.75
CA PHE A 249 20.94 -11.84 -25.71
C PHE A 249 21.28 -11.40 -27.14
N THR A 250 20.62 -10.34 -27.61
CA THR A 250 20.90 -9.77 -28.93
C THR A 250 21.97 -8.68 -28.82
N PRO A 251 23.01 -8.66 -29.67
CA PRO A 251 24.05 -7.63 -29.60
C PRO A 251 23.49 -6.23 -29.94
N ASN A 252 23.71 -5.25 -29.06
CA ASN A 252 23.38 -3.85 -29.33
C ASN A 252 24.58 -3.11 -29.92
N GLY A 253 24.98 -3.47 -31.15
CA GLY A 253 26.16 -2.88 -31.79
C GLY A 253 27.48 -3.19 -31.06
N GLY A 254 27.56 -4.36 -30.42
CA GLY A 254 28.74 -4.82 -29.67
C GLY A 254 28.80 -4.37 -28.20
N LYS A 255 27.73 -3.77 -27.66
CA LYS A 255 27.58 -3.45 -26.23
C LYS A 255 26.50 -4.32 -25.60
N LEU A 256 26.64 -4.59 -24.29
CA LEU A 256 25.57 -5.18 -23.48
C LEU A 256 24.38 -4.20 -23.43
N PRO A 257 23.15 -4.66 -23.79
CA PRO A 257 21.93 -3.91 -23.51
C PRO A 257 21.84 -3.45 -22.05
N ALA A 258 21.24 -2.29 -21.79
CA ALA A 258 21.04 -1.80 -20.41
C ALA A 258 20.07 -2.70 -19.62
N ALA A 259 19.12 -3.34 -20.31
CA ALA A 259 18.23 -4.34 -19.76
C ALA A 259 17.94 -5.44 -20.80
N VAL A 260 17.61 -6.64 -20.34
CA VAL A 260 17.18 -7.78 -21.17
C VAL A 260 15.88 -8.32 -20.60
N ALA A 261 14.80 -8.27 -21.40
CA ALA A 261 13.49 -8.75 -20.96
C ALA A 261 13.48 -10.27 -20.76
N ASP A 262 12.77 -10.71 -19.73
CA ASP A 262 12.39 -12.11 -19.57
C ASP A 262 11.24 -12.45 -20.52
N LEU A 263 11.49 -13.44 -21.38
CA LEU A 263 10.57 -13.89 -22.42
C LEU A 263 9.67 -15.04 -21.97
N SER A 264 9.86 -15.59 -20.76
CA SER A 264 8.88 -16.54 -20.17
C SER A 264 7.60 -15.81 -19.73
N GLY A 265 7.71 -14.52 -19.40
CA GLY A 265 6.61 -13.71 -18.87
C GLY A 265 6.44 -13.82 -17.35
N ASN A 266 7.45 -14.33 -16.63
CA ASN A 266 7.44 -14.51 -15.18
C ASN A 266 8.07 -13.35 -14.40
N GLY A 267 8.53 -12.30 -15.08
CA GLY A 267 8.98 -11.06 -14.43
C GLY A 267 10.47 -11.02 -14.09
N HIS A 268 11.26 -11.99 -14.55
CA HIS A 268 12.68 -12.12 -14.21
C HIS A 268 13.59 -11.32 -15.15
N SER A 269 13.24 -10.07 -15.46
CA SER A 269 14.05 -9.25 -16.37
C SER A 269 15.46 -9.02 -15.83
N LEU A 270 16.41 -8.74 -16.72
CA LEU A 270 17.80 -8.53 -16.35
C LEU A 270 18.18 -7.06 -16.48
N THR A 271 18.88 -6.54 -15.48
CA THR A 271 19.46 -5.20 -15.48
C THR A 271 20.99 -5.28 -15.57
N HIS A 272 21.58 -4.54 -16.50
CA HIS A 272 23.03 -4.48 -16.66
C HIS A 272 23.68 -3.77 -15.48
N ASN A 273 24.76 -4.34 -14.94
CA ASN A 273 25.48 -3.80 -13.80
C ASN A 273 27.00 -3.94 -13.96
N ARG A 274 27.71 -2.89 -13.59
CA ARG A 274 29.17 -2.84 -13.53
C ARG A 274 29.64 -2.71 -12.09
N MET A 275 30.54 -3.58 -11.65
CA MET A 275 31.00 -3.57 -10.24
C MET A 275 31.65 -2.24 -9.84
N TRP A 276 32.58 -1.75 -10.66
CA TRP A 276 33.27 -0.48 -10.44
C TRP A 276 33.11 0.43 -11.65
N ILE A 277 32.62 1.65 -11.41
CA ILE A 277 32.41 2.63 -12.47
C ILE A 277 33.44 3.74 -12.26
N ASN A 278 34.30 3.95 -13.25
CA ASN A 278 35.21 5.09 -13.22
C ASN A 278 34.39 6.37 -13.16
N ALA A 279 34.73 7.26 -12.22
CA ALA A 279 34.03 8.53 -12.05
C ALA A 279 34.14 9.48 -13.27
N GLY A 280 34.97 9.14 -14.28
CA GLY A 280 35.12 9.92 -15.52
C GLY A 280 36.02 11.14 -15.36
N ALA A 281 35.94 12.07 -16.32
CA ALA A 281 36.59 13.39 -16.26
C ALA A 281 35.73 14.44 -15.54
N ASP A 282 34.52 14.06 -15.13
CA ASP A 282 33.59 14.83 -14.29
C ASP A 282 33.87 14.57 -12.81
N ASP A 283 35.17 14.60 -12.50
CA ASP A 283 35.76 14.77 -11.18
C ASP A 283 34.97 15.85 -10.42
N PHE A 284 34.80 15.73 -9.10
CA PHE A 284 34.03 16.56 -8.16
C PHE A 284 34.33 18.08 -8.22
N THR A 285 34.27 18.64 -9.42
CA THR A 285 34.68 19.96 -9.88
C THR A 285 33.45 20.87 -9.98
N ALA A 286 32.26 20.27 -10.08
CA ALA A 286 30.95 20.88 -9.93
C ALA A 286 29.92 19.84 -9.47
N LEU A 287 28.84 20.31 -8.82
CA LEU A 287 27.66 19.49 -8.54
C LEU A 287 27.01 18.99 -9.84
N PRO A 288 26.28 17.86 -9.81
CA PRO A 288 25.41 17.44 -10.92
C PRO A 288 24.47 18.57 -11.36
N GLU A 289 24.02 18.53 -12.61
CA GLU A 289 23.07 19.52 -13.14
C GLU A 289 21.78 19.52 -12.30
N ASN A 290 21.36 20.72 -11.83
CA ASN A 290 20.22 20.98 -10.91
C ASN A 290 20.42 20.62 -9.43
N CYS A 291 21.53 19.98 -9.06
CA CYS A 291 21.82 19.70 -7.65
C CYS A 291 22.15 21.00 -6.90
N ALA A 292 21.39 21.25 -5.82
CA ALA A 292 21.51 22.41 -4.97
C ALA A 292 22.44 22.16 -3.77
N TYR A 293 22.34 21.00 -3.12
CA TYR A 293 23.17 20.63 -1.97
C TYR A 293 23.32 19.12 -1.81
N THR A 294 24.23 18.69 -0.92
CA THR A 294 24.43 17.26 -0.65
C THR A 294 24.39 16.91 0.83
N MET A 295 24.12 15.63 1.11
CA MET A 295 24.33 14.98 2.39
C MET A 295 25.12 13.68 2.18
N ILE A 296 25.87 13.23 3.18
CA ILE A 296 26.61 11.96 3.13
C ILE A 296 26.19 11.07 4.28
N ALA A 297 25.93 9.79 3.98
CA ALA A 297 25.83 8.73 4.98
C ALA A 297 27.03 7.79 4.89
N ILE A 298 27.52 7.35 6.04
CA ILE A 298 28.61 6.40 6.17
C ILE A 298 28.21 5.28 7.15
N GLY A 299 28.01 4.09 6.60
CA GLY A 299 27.68 2.89 7.36
C GLY A 299 28.91 2.21 7.91
N ASP A 300 28.73 1.52 9.04
CA ASP A 300 29.57 0.43 9.52
C ASP A 300 31.06 0.55 9.20
N THR A 301 31.75 1.41 9.96
CA THR A 301 33.15 1.76 9.70
C THR A 301 34.15 0.84 10.40
N GLN A 302 33.65 -0.17 11.12
CA GLN A 302 34.42 -1.01 12.03
C GLN A 302 35.63 -1.70 11.36
N TYR A 303 35.51 -2.08 10.08
CA TYR A 303 36.62 -2.67 9.33
C TYR A 303 37.66 -1.66 8.83
N MET A 304 37.28 -0.40 8.63
CA MET A 304 38.23 0.68 8.34
C MET A 304 39.08 1.06 9.54
N VAL A 305 38.66 0.76 10.78
CA VAL A 305 39.36 1.17 12.01
C VAL A 305 39.98 0.00 12.80
N ARG A 306 39.88 -1.24 12.28
CA ARG A 306 40.37 -2.46 12.94
C ARG A 306 41.88 -2.44 13.19
N ASP A 307 42.36 -3.22 14.18
CA ASP A 307 43.72 -3.17 14.74
C ASP A 307 44.85 -3.74 13.85
N ASP A 308 44.74 -3.72 12.51
CA ASP A 308 45.87 -4.04 11.64
C ASP A 308 46.81 -2.82 11.55
N ALA A 309 47.69 -2.71 12.55
CA ALA A 309 48.41 -1.52 13.04
C ALA A 309 49.20 -0.59 12.07
N ALA A 310 48.98 -0.61 10.76
CA ALA A 310 49.36 0.44 9.81
C ALA A 310 48.25 0.82 8.81
N ASN A 311 47.22 -0.02 8.64
CA ASN A 311 46.29 0.02 7.52
C ASN A 311 44.96 0.68 7.89
N GLY A 312 44.34 0.34 9.03
CA GLY A 312 43.11 1.01 9.47
C GLY A 312 43.23 2.54 9.64
N THR A 313 44.39 3.03 10.11
CA THR A 313 44.66 4.48 10.13
C THR A 313 44.64 5.10 8.73
N ILE A 314 45.09 4.39 7.70
CA ILE A 314 45.13 4.93 6.33
C ILE A 314 43.71 5.02 5.76
N TYR A 315 42.88 3.99 5.91
CA TYR A 315 41.55 3.94 5.28
C TYR A 315 40.59 4.95 5.87
N ALA A 316 40.39 4.92 7.19
CA ALA A 316 39.52 5.88 7.85
C ALA A 316 39.98 7.32 7.60
N ASN A 317 41.29 7.61 7.72
CA ASN A 317 41.78 8.96 7.42
C ASN A 317 41.60 9.34 5.95
N THR A 318 41.74 8.42 4.99
CA THR A 318 41.56 8.74 3.56
C THR A 318 40.14 9.15 3.28
N VAL A 319 39.15 8.39 3.77
CA VAL A 319 37.72 8.67 3.58
C VAL A 319 37.34 10.00 4.24
N TYR A 320 37.61 10.15 5.54
CA TYR A 320 37.21 11.38 6.26
C TYR A 320 38.00 12.62 5.81
N GLN A 321 39.26 12.46 5.39
CA GLN A 321 40.02 13.57 4.79
C GLN A 321 39.44 13.96 3.43
N TRP A 322 39.07 12.99 2.59
CA TRP A 322 38.42 13.26 1.31
C TRP A 322 37.13 14.06 1.52
N ILE A 323 36.26 13.64 2.44
CA ILE A 323 35.03 14.39 2.79
C ILE A 323 35.39 15.82 3.21
N ALA A 324 36.37 15.96 4.10
CA ALA A 324 36.82 17.24 4.64
C ALA A 324 37.44 18.18 3.58
N ASP A 325 37.90 17.65 2.46
CA ASP A 325 38.48 18.41 1.35
C ASP A 325 37.42 18.77 0.28
N HIS A 326 36.31 18.04 0.21
CA HIS A 326 35.25 18.22 -0.80
C HIS A 326 34.00 18.95 -0.29
N VAL A 327 33.94 19.35 1.00
CA VAL A 327 32.79 20.06 1.60
C VAL A 327 32.27 21.21 0.73
N ALA A 328 33.17 22.08 0.27
CA ALA A 328 32.80 23.24 -0.52
C ALA A 328 32.37 22.88 -1.96
N GLN A 329 32.99 21.87 -2.56
CA GLN A 329 32.68 21.42 -3.93
C GLN A 329 31.32 20.74 -4.01
N LEU A 330 30.96 20.00 -2.96
CA LEU A 330 29.71 19.26 -2.84
C LEU A 330 28.57 20.09 -2.22
N ASN A 331 28.80 21.34 -1.82
CA ASN A 331 27.87 22.09 -0.96
C ASN A 331 27.32 21.20 0.18
N LEU A 332 28.22 20.46 0.83
CA LEU A 332 27.88 19.39 1.77
C LEU A 332 27.33 19.98 3.08
N LYS A 333 26.12 19.58 3.45
CA LYS A 333 25.41 20.14 4.62
C LYS A 333 25.60 19.34 5.90
N VAL A 334 25.62 18.01 5.79
CA VAL A 334 25.77 17.12 6.95
C VAL A 334 26.37 15.77 6.56
N VAL A 335 27.10 15.16 7.50
CA VAL A 335 27.59 13.77 7.42
C VAL A 335 26.94 12.95 8.53
N MET A 336 26.37 11.78 8.21
CA MET A 336 25.66 10.91 9.15
C MET A 336 26.37 9.56 9.24
N GLY A 337 26.88 9.21 10.42
CA GLY A 337 27.43 7.89 10.71
C GLY A 337 26.35 6.95 11.24
N LEU A 338 26.22 5.76 10.64
CA LEU A 338 25.09 4.84 10.86
C LEU A 338 25.37 3.74 11.89
N GLY A 339 26.44 3.86 12.68
CA GLY A 339 26.79 2.91 13.73
C GLY A 339 27.98 2.03 13.39
N ASP A 340 28.25 1.09 14.29
CA ASP A 340 29.45 0.26 14.34
C ASP A 340 30.71 1.03 13.92
N ILE A 341 31.00 2.05 14.72
CA ILE A 341 32.18 2.89 14.55
C ILE A 341 33.44 2.06 14.77
N THR A 342 33.37 1.07 15.66
CA THR A 342 34.46 0.17 16.05
C THR A 342 34.07 -1.29 15.94
N ASP A 343 35.06 -2.17 15.81
CA ASP A 343 34.84 -3.62 15.60
C ASP A 343 34.73 -4.39 16.92
N ASN A 344 35.30 -3.86 18.00
CA ASN A 344 35.41 -4.57 19.27
C ASN A 344 35.37 -3.63 20.51
N ASP A 345 34.90 -2.38 20.36
CA ASP A 345 34.88 -1.36 21.41
C ASP A 345 36.25 -1.19 22.12
N LYS A 346 37.36 -1.24 21.35
CA LYS A 346 38.73 -1.12 21.88
C LYS A 346 39.27 0.30 21.80
N ASP A 347 40.06 0.70 22.79
CA ASP A 347 40.71 2.02 22.85
C ASP A 347 41.54 2.34 21.59
N SER A 348 42.20 1.35 21.01
CA SER A 348 42.99 1.52 19.77
C SER A 348 42.12 1.86 18.56
N GLN A 349 40.97 1.21 18.43
CA GLN A 349 40.02 1.44 17.34
C GLN A 349 39.33 2.79 17.49
N TRP A 350 38.86 3.10 18.70
CA TRP A 350 38.29 4.41 19.04
C TRP A 350 39.28 5.55 18.81
N SER A 351 40.57 5.34 19.09
CA SER A 351 41.61 6.33 18.79
C SER A 351 41.74 6.58 17.28
N VAL A 352 41.66 5.55 16.44
CA VAL A 352 41.69 5.70 14.98
C VAL A 352 40.43 6.39 14.49
N ALA A 353 39.25 5.92 14.91
CA ALA A 353 37.95 6.47 14.54
C ALA A 353 37.84 7.95 14.91
N TYR A 354 38.13 8.31 16.18
CA TYR A 354 38.08 9.69 16.66
C TYR A 354 39.00 10.62 15.86
N ASN A 355 40.25 10.20 15.62
CA ASN A 355 41.20 11.01 14.86
C ASN A 355 40.79 11.21 13.39
N ALA A 356 40.12 10.22 12.78
CA ALA A 356 39.63 10.32 11.41
C ALA A 356 38.36 11.20 11.35
N ILE A 357 37.35 10.92 12.17
CA ILE A 357 36.06 11.62 12.20
C ILE A 357 36.25 13.10 12.53
N THR A 358 37.06 13.43 13.53
CA THR A 358 37.28 14.83 13.97
C THR A 358 38.00 15.70 12.94
N LYS A 359 38.42 15.16 11.78
CA LYS A 359 38.83 15.98 10.63
C LYS A 359 37.70 16.86 10.09
N LEU A 360 36.45 16.49 10.35
CA LEU A 360 35.25 17.24 9.99
C LEU A 360 34.99 18.42 10.93
N ASN A 361 35.62 18.46 12.12
CA ASN A 361 35.42 19.51 13.11
C ASN A 361 35.63 20.91 12.52
N GLY A 362 34.59 21.76 12.64
CA GLY A 362 34.60 23.13 12.13
C GLY A 362 34.55 23.26 10.61
N LYS A 363 34.37 22.16 9.86
CA LYS A 363 34.23 22.15 8.40
C LYS A 363 32.81 21.83 7.94
N VAL A 364 32.22 20.77 8.48
CA VAL A 364 30.85 20.33 8.18
C VAL A 364 30.25 19.69 9.43
N PRO A 365 28.97 19.95 9.77
CA PRO A 365 28.30 19.24 10.84
C PRO A 365 28.24 17.73 10.59
N TYR A 366 28.36 16.94 11.65
CA TYR A 366 28.19 15.49 11.56
C TYR A 366 27.49 14.89 12.77
N THR A 367 26.71 13.85 12.53
CA THR A 367 26.00 13.08 13.56
C THR A 367 26.45 11.63 13.52
N LEU A 368 26.36 10.96 14.67
CA LEU A 368 26.79 9.57 14.85
C LEU A 368 25.77 8.84 15.71
N VAL A 369 25.44 7.61 15.33
CA VAL A 369 24.80 6.63 16.22
C VAL A 369 25.81 5.54 16.60
N ARG A 370 25.53 4.81 17.67
CA ARG A 370 26.32 3.64 18.06
C ARG A 370 25.69 2.37 17.52
N GLY A 371 26.52 1.46 17.03
CA GLY A 371 26.08 0.11 16.70
C GLY A 371 26.29 -0.90 17.83
N ASN A 372 25.97 -2.16 17.59
CA ASN A 372 26.13 -3.22 18.59
C ASN A 372 27.61 -3.46 18.93
N HIS A 373 28.54 -3.29 17.98
CA HIS A 373 29.97 -3.47 18.22
C HIS A 373 30.57 -2.37 19.11
N ASP A 374 29.97 -1.17 19.11
CA ASP A 374 30.38 -0.04 19.94
C ASP A 374 29.96 -0.19 21.41
N LEU A 375 29.06 -1.14 21.71
CA LEU A 375 28.49 -1.38 23.03
C LEU A 375 29.10 -2.60 23.74
N LEU A 376 30.00 -3.34 23.10
CA LEU A 376 30.57 -4.60 23.62
C LEU A 376 31.28 -4.47 24.97
N GLN A 377 31.78 -3.29 25.35
CA GLN A 377 32.33 -3.01 26.69
C GLN A 377 31.57 -1.89 27.40
N GLY A 378 30.27 -1.77 27.11
CA GLY A 378 29.34 -0.87 27.79
C GLY A 378 29.20 0.53 27.18
N GLY A 379 29.84 0.81 26.04
CA GLY A 379 29.55 2.00 25.23
C GLY A 379 29.98 3.37 25.79
N ALA A 380 30.62 3.41 26.96
CA ALA A 380 31.00 4.65 27.64
C ALA A 380 32.07 5.46 26.91
N LYS A 381 32.83 4.84 25.99
CA LYS A 381 33.93 5.49 25.26
C LYS A 381 33.44 6.53 24.26
N PHE A 382 32.27 6.30 23.67
CA PHE A 382 31.64 7.23 22.74
C PHE A 382 31.39 8.59 23.40
N ASP A 383 30.67 8.62 24.53
CA ASP A 383 30.43 9.84 25.30
C ASP A 383 31.73 10.45 25.86
N ALA A 384 32.68 9.62 26.30
CA ALA A 384 33.96 10.10 26.81
C ALA A 384 34.77 10.87 25.75
N LEU A 385 34.73 10.44 24.49
CA LEU A 385 35.45 11.06 23.39
C LEU A 385 34.66 12.21 22.77
N PHE A 386 33.45 11.95 22.29
CA PHE A 386 32.65 12.92 21.54
C PHE A 386 31.87 13.87 22.44
N GLY A 387 31.37 13.40 23.59
CA GLY A 387 30.68 14.25 24.57
C GLY A 387 31.59 15.24 25.29
N SER A 388 32.91 14.99 25.30
CA SER A 388 33.91 15.94 25.83
C SER A 388 34.53 16.85 24.77
N ASP A 389 34.32 16.59 23.48
CA ASP A 389 34.76 17.45 22.39
C ASP A 389 33.80 18.65 22.25
N ALA A 390 34.28 19.83 22.67
CA ALA A 390 33.52 21.08 22.58
C ALA A 390 33.16 21.48 21.14
N THR A 391 33.89 20.99 20.14
CA THR A 391 33.60 21.25 18.73
C THR A 391 32.44 20.38 18.25
N TYR A 392 32.46 19.09 18.59
CA TYR A 392 31.38 18.15 18.29
C TYR A 392 30.11 18.44 19.09
N THR A 393 30.20 18.85 20.35
CA THR A 393 29.02 19.23 21.13
C THR A 393 28.53 20.64 20.78
N GLY A 394 29.45 21.55 20.44
CA GLY A 394 29.15 22.93 20.07
C GLY A 394 28.37 23.09 18.78
N GLN A 395 28.53 22.16 17.81
CA GLN A 395 27.67 22.13 16.61
C GLN A 395 26.17 21.90 16.95
N PHE A 396 25.86 21.36 18.13
CA PHE A 396 24.49 21.18 18.62
C PHE A 396 23.99 22.30 19.55
N GLY A 397 24.88 23.12 20.12
CA GLY A 397 24.61 23.98 21.28
C GLY A 397 24.29 25.46 21.03
N GLY A 398 24.08 25.89 19.79
CA GLY A 398 23.87 27.31 19.44
C GLY A 398 22.41 27.78 19.52
N THR A 399 21.51 27.09 18.83
CA THR A 399 20.03 27.23 18.87
C THR A 399 19.34 26.20 17.94
N THR A 400 19.95 25.05 17.64
CA THR A 400 19.41 24.15 16.58
C THR A 400 19.61 22.64 16.84
N GLY A 401 19.56 22.15 18.09
CA GLY A 401 19.53 20.71 18.41
C GLY A 401 19.40 20.39 19.90
N GLY A 402 19.23 19.09 20.26
CA GLY A 402 19.08 18.63 21.64
C GLY A 402 19.41 17.15 21.87
N VAL A 403 19.48 16.75 23.14
CA VAL A 403 19.84 15.39 23.57
C VAL A 403 18.75 14.80 24.45
N MET A 404 18.53 13.49 24.40
CA MET A 404 17.59 12.82 25.29
C MET A 404 18.03 12.91 26.76
N THR A 405 19.33 12.70 27.00
CA THR A 405 19.92 12.71 28.35
C THR A 405 20.98 13.81 28.46
N GLU A 406 20.77 14.76 29.37
CA GLU A 406 21.71 15.87 29.58
C GLU A 406 23.12 15.35 29.93
N GLY A 407 24.13 15.84 29.21
CA GLY A 407 25.53 15.43 29.36
C GLY A 407 25.93 14.18 28.58
N SER A 408 25.00 13.55 27.85
CA SER A 408 25.28 12.49 26.88
C SER A 408 25.07 13.00 25.46
N VAL A 409 25.87 12.52 24.51
CA VAL A 409 25.69 12.75 23.08
C VAL A 409 25.10 11.53 22.37
N THR A 410 24.50 10.63 23.15
CA THR A 410 23.66 9.53 22.66
C THR A 410 22.23 10.01 22.51
N ASN A 411 21.51 9.46 21.53
CA ASN A 411 20.11 9.80 21.21
C ASN A 411 19.88 11.31 21.08
N THR A 412 20.15 11.84 19.90
CA THR A 412 20.25 13.28 19.66
C THR A 412 19.36 13.71 18.52
N TYR A 413 18.97 14.98 18.50
CA TYR A 413 18.38 15.58 17.31
C TYR A 413 19.09 16.87 16.93
N TYR A 414 19.10 17.15 15.64
CA TYR A 414 19.72 18.34 15.07
C TYR A 414 18.86 18.90 13.94
N THR A 415 18.79 20.22 13.86
CA THR A 415 18.07 20.95 12.81
C THR A 415 19.02 21.79 11.99
N PHE A 416 18.78 21.88 10.69
CA PHE A 416 19.50 22.78 9.80
C PHE A 416 18.63 23.21 8.61
N ASN A 417 18.98 24.33 8.00
CA ASN A 417 18.38 24.76 6.74
C ASN A 417 19.36 24.50 5.59
N ALA A 418 18.86 23.89 4.52
CA ALA A 418 19.60 23.68 3.28
C ALA A 418 18.74 24.19 2.11
N GLU A 419 19.18 25.28 1.50
CA GLU A 419 18.56 25.88 0.30
C GLU A 419 17.04 26.09 0.46
N GLY A 420 16.58 26.50 1.64
CA GLY A 420 15.15 26.75 1.92
C GLY A 420 14.41 25.57 2.56
N THR A 421 14.98 24.36 2.57
CA THR A 421 14.41 23.20 3.26
C THR A 421 14.89 23.13 4.70
N ASN A 422 13.95 23.06 5.66
CA ASN A 422 14.25 22.80 7.06
C ASN A 422 14.34 21.28 7.28
N TRP A 423 15.49 20.82 7.76
CA TRP A 423 15.75 19.42 8.04
C TRP A 423 15.87 19.17 9.54
N LEU A 424 15.34 18.05 9.99
CA LEU A 424 15.52 17.51 11.33
C LEU A 424 16.10 16.09 11.22
N VAL A 425 17.28 15.87 11.81
CA VAL A 425 17.89 14.54 11.91
C VAL A 425 17.70 14.03 13.33
N VAL A 426 17.02 12.90 13.50
CA VAL A 426 16.84 12.22 14.78
C VAL A 426 17.73 10.98 14.80
N ASN A 427 18.74 10.98 15.65
CA ASN A 427 19.68 9.88 15.82
C ASN A 427 19.25 9.04 17.02
N LEU A 428 19.06 7.74 16.81
CA LEU A 428 18.71 6.76 17.83
C LEU A 428 19.79 5.68 17.88
N ASP A 429 20.18 5.27 19.08
CA ASP A 429 21.16 4.18 19.26
C ASP A 429 20.64 2.85 18.70
N TRP A 430 21.55 1.89 18.52
CA TRP A 430 21.22 0.51 18.17
C TRP A 430 20.04 -0.06 18.98
N ALA A 431 19.04 -0.55 18.23
CA ALA A 431 17.83 -1.19 18.75
C ALA A 431 17.17 -0.33 19.85
N PRO A 432 16.63 0.85 19.49
CA PRO A 432 16.13 1.84 20.44
C PRO A 432 15.00 1.27 21.32
N THR A 433 14.94 1.71 22.57
CA THR A 433 13.88 1.30 23.50
C THR A 433 12.61 2.11 23.32
N ASP A 434 11.48 1.64 23.85
CA ASP A 434 10.21 2.38 23.82
C ASP A 434 10.35 3.80 24.40
N ALA A 435 11.17 3.97 25.44
CA ALA A 435 11.43 5.29 26.02
C ALA A 435 12.17 6.23 25.06
N MET A 436 13.05 5.70 24.21
CA MET A 436 13.74 6.46 23.16
C MET A 436 12.78 6.81 22.02
N LEU A 437 11.93 5.86 21.60
CA LEU A 437 10.90 6.10 20.59
C LEU A 437 9.88 7.14 21.06
N ASP A 438 9.42 7.07 22.31
CA ASP A 438 8.54 8.07 22.93
C ASP A 438 9.16 9.47 22.99
N TRP A 439 10.47 9.54 23.23
CA TRP A 439 11.20 10.80 23.19
C TRP A 439 11.27 11.34 21.76
N ALA A 440 11.64 10.52 20.79
CA ALA A 440 11.67 10.88 19.37
C ALA A 440 10.30 11.35 18.86
N ASN A 441 9.23 10.62 19.20
CA ASN A 441 7.84 10.97 18.90
C ASN A 441 7.51 12.42 19.30
N LYS A 442 7.93 12.84 20.50
CA LYS A 442 7.71 14.22 20.99
C LYS A 442 8.52 15.25 20.23
N ILE A 443 9.78 14.94 19.91
CA ILE A 443 10.63 15.83 19.13
C ILE A 443 10.04 16.03 17.73
N ILE A 444 9.74 14.95 17.01
CA ILE A 444 9.24 15.02 15.64
C ILE A 444 7.90 15.77 15.59
N ALA A 445 6.97 15.47 16.51
CA ALA A 445 5.67 16.13 16.58
C ALA A 445 5.75 17.65 16.85
N THR A 446 6.85 18.13 17.44
CA THR A 446 7.07 19.57 17.70
C THR A 446 7.77 20.31 16.56
N HIS A 447 8.22 19.60 15.52
CA HIS A 447 8.96 20.14 14.38
C HIS A 447 8.24 19.84 13.06
N LYS A 448 6.92 20.06 13.01
CA LYS A 448 6.06 19.74 11.85
C LYS A 448 6.48 20.41 10.53
N ASP A 449 7.20 21.53 10.61
CA ASP A 449 7.70 22.30 9.47
C ASP A 449 9.09 21.82 8.97
N HIS A 450 9.60 20.71 9.50
CA HIS A 450 10.87 20.12 9.11
C HIS A 450 10.67 18.77 8.42
N LYS A 451 11.42 18.51 7.35
CA LYS A 451 11.60 17.16 6.80
C LYS A 451 12.49 16.35 7.73
N VAL A 452 12.06 15.16 8.11
CA VAL A 452 12.71 14.34 9.13
C VAL A 452 13.46 13.16 8.51
N ILE A 453 14.71 13.03 8.93
CA ILE A 453 15.56 11.86 8.71
C ILE A 453 15.71 11.14 10.06
N VAL A 454 15.32 9.88 10.13
CA VAL A 454 15.61 9.01 11.29
C VAL A 454 16.85 8.19 10.98
N ASN A 455 17.89 8.32 11.81
CA ASN A 455 19.14 7.59 11.71
C ASN A 455 19.23 6.62 12.89
N THR A 456 19.30 5.32 12.62
CA THR A 456 19.39 4.26 13.64
C THR A 456 20.19 3.07 13.10
N HIS A 457 20.82 2.28 13.95
CA HIS A 457 21.75 1.25 13.48
C HIS A 457 21.03 0.00 12.91
N CYS A 458 20.10 -0.61 13.65
CA CYS A 458 19.37 -1.82 13.24
C CYS A 458 17.93 -1.44 12.86
N TYR A 459 17.54 -1.68 11.60
CA TYR A 459 16.20 -1.32 11.11
C TYR A 459 15.75 -2.10 9.87
N MET A 460 16.53 -2.13 8.77
CA MET A 460 16.16 -2.83 7.52
C MET A 460 16.95 -4.10 7.28
N HIS A 461 16.30 -5.14 6.74
CA HIS A 461 16.91 -6.37 6.27
C HIS A 461 17.35 -6.29 4.79
N LEU A 462 18.15 -7.27 4.35
CA LEU A 462 18.74 -7.30 3.00
C LEU A 462 17.72 -7.45 1.87
N ASP A 463 16.54 -8.01 2.17
CA ASP A 463 15.41 -8.20 1.25
C ASP A 463 14.49 -6.97 1.13
N ALA A 464 14.90 -5.84 1.71
CA ALA A 464 14.18 -4.57 1.74
C ALA A 464 12.93 -4.54 2.66
N THR A 465 12.76 -5.54 3.52
CA THR A 465 11.80 -5.49 4.63
C THR A 465 12.42 -4.84 5.88
N THR A 466 11.60 -4.47 6.87
CA THR A 466 12.09 -4.09 8.19
C THR A 466 12.54 -5.34 8.95
N CYS A 467 13.68 -5.30 9.63
CA CYS A 467 14.17 -6.42 10.43
C CYS A 467 13.14 -6.82 11.50
N ASP A 468 12.85 -8.11 11.59
CA ASP A 468 12.14 -8.71 12.71
C ASP A 468 13.09 -9.53 13.61
N LYS A 469 12.50 -10.32 14.51
CA LYS A 469 13.24 -11.19 15.43
C LYS A 469 13.95 -12.36 14.75
N GLU A 470 13.46 -12.83 13.61
CA GLU A 470 14.04 -13.93 12.84
C GLU A 470 15.22 -13.47 11.97
N ASP A 471 15.25 -12.18 11.59
CA ASP A 471 16.23 -11.58 10.69
C ASP A 471 17.58 -11.20 11.32
N THR A 472 17.71 -11.26 12.64
CA THR A 472 18.96 -10.91 13.31
C THR A 472 19.39 -11.96 14.32
N SER A 473 20.69 -12.25 14.33
CA SER A 473 21.32 -13.10 15.35
C SER A 473 21.42 -12.42 16.72
N SER A 474 21.08 -11.13 16.79
CA SER A 474 21.07 -10.35 18.02
C SER A 474 19.81 -10.64 18.84
N ASN A 475 19.98 -11.34 19.96
CA ASN A 475 18.91 -11.48 20.96
C ASN A 475 18.70 -10.14 21.67
N LEU A 476 17.75 -9.34 21.17
CA LEU A 476 17.34 -8.09 21.82
C LEU A 476 16.69 -8.36 23.18
N THR A 477 16.79 -7.42 24.10
CA THR A 477 16.05 -7.49 25.37
C THR A 477 14.57 -7.14 25.15
N GLU A 478 13.68 -7.48 26.09
CA GLU A 478 12.25 -7.11 26.04
C GLU A 478 11.99 -5.60 25.94
N GLU A 479 12.99 -4.75 26.21
CA GLU A 479 12.87 -3.29 26.16
C GLU A 479 13.34 -2.69 24.83
N GLN A 480 14.04 -3.46 23.99
CA GLN A 480 14.62 -3.01 22.71
C GLN A 480 13.72 -3.39 21.54
N ASN A 481 13.66 -2.52 20.53
CA ASN A 481 12.79 -2.70 19.38
C ASN A 481 13.53 -3.19 18.14
N TYR A 482 12.88 -4.10 17.42
CA TYR A 482 13.24 -4.48 16.05
C TYR A 482 12.76 -3.41 15.04
N GLY A 483 13.13 -3.57 13.77
CA GLY A 483 12.84 -2.58 12.72
C GLY A 483 11.34 -2.40 12.48
N ASP A 484 10.59 -3.50 12.48
CA ASP A 484 9.13 -3.53 12.37
C ASP A 484 8.46 -2.76 13.52
N GLU A 485 8.92 -2.96 14.76
CA GLU A 485 8.43 -2.23 15.92
C GLU A 485 8.79 -0.74 15.87
N ILE A 486 9.98 -0.37 15.37
CA ILE A 486 10.36 1.04 15.16
C ILE A 486 9.46 1.68 14.11
N TRP A 487 9.14 0.95 13.03
CA TRP A 487 8.21 1.40 12.02
C TRP A 487 6.83 1.68 12.65
N GLU A 488 6.26 0.69 13.32
CA GLU A 488 4.91 0.78 13.89
C GLU A 488 4.80 1.85 14.98
N LYS A 489 5.79 1.94 15.88
CA LYS A 489 5.72 2.81 17.09
C LYS A 489 6.21 4.25 16.85
N LEU A 490 6.98 4.50 15.78
CA LEU A 490 7.57 5.80 15.48
C LEU A 490 7.33 6.23 14.04
N ILE A 491 7.90 5.52 13.06
CA ILE A 491 7.99 6.01 11.67
C ILE A 491 6.62 6.19 11.02
N TYR A 492 5.73 5.20 11.19
CA TYR A 492 4.40 5.17 10.62
C TYR A 492 3.53 6.37 11.02
N HIS A 493 3.80 7.01 12.16
CA HIS A 493 2.91 8.00 12.75
C HIS A 493 3.15 9.46 12.35
N HIS A 494 4.26 9.80 11.67
CA HIS A 494 4.62 11.20 11.42
C HIS A 494 4.61 11.56 9.94
N GLU A 495 3.77 12.53 9.59
CA GLU A 495 3.61 13.08 8.24
C GLU A 495 4.90 13.66 7.64
N ASN A 496 5.82 14.08 8.49
CA ASN A 496 7.02 14.80 8.10
C ASN A 496 8.30 13.94 8.11
N ILE A 497 8.21 12.64 8.40
CA ILE A 497 9.32 11.71 8.16
C ILE A 497 9.35 11.35 6.67
N VAL A 498 10.51 11.57 6.05
CA VAL A 498 10.72 11.31 4.61
C VAL A 498 11.83 10.29 4.37
N MET A 499 12.70 10.05 5.36
CA MET A 499 13.85 9.18 5.21
C MET A 499 14.21 8.43 6.49
N VAL A 500 14.56 7.14 6.35
CA VAL A 500 15.22 6.35 7.40
C VAL A 500 16.56 5.83 6.88
N LEU A 501 17.62 5.94 7.68
CA LEU A 501 18.96 5.45 7.37
C LEU A 501 19.41 4.43 8.41
N SER A 502 19.90 3.28 7.96
CA SER A 502 20.41 2.21 8.83
C SER A 502 21.61 1.43 8.29
N GLY A 503 22.26 0.67 9.17
CA GLY A 503 23.37 -0.25 8.89
C GLY A 503 23.07 -1.65 9.44
N HIS A 504 24.04 -2.28 10.11
CA HIS A 504 23.94 -3.55 10.87
C HIS A 504 23.80 -4.85 10.06
N GLN A 505 23.12 -4.80 8.92
CA GLN A 505 22.88 -5.97 8.07
C GLN A 505 23.89 -5.98 6.91
N GLU A 506 24.98 -6.74 7.06
CA GLU A 506 26.12 -6.82 6.12
C GLU A 506 25.64 -6.90 4.65
N ALA A 507 25.74 -5.80 3.89
CA ALA A 507 25.22 -5.72 2.53
C ALA A 507 26.35 -5.56 1.49
N ASN A 508 26.13 -6.07 0.28
CA ASN A 508 27.03 -5.86 -0.87
C ASN A 508 26.53 -4.74 -1.80
N PHE A 509 25.45 -4.04 -1.43
CA PHE A 509 24.79 -2.99 -2.19
C PHE A 509 23.92 -2.14 -1.25
N VAL A 510 23.44 -1.00 -1.73
CA VAL A 510 22.46 -0.20 -1.00
C VAL A 510 21.09 -0.85 -1.19
N THR A 511 20.43 -1.26 -0.10
CA THR A 511 19.05 -1.73 -0.14
C THR A 511 18.12 -0.56 0.18
N MET A 512 17.03 -0.42 -0.58
CA MET A 512 16.08 0.67 -0.44
C MET A 512 14.65 0.18 -0.62
N THR A 513 13.74 0.73 0.17
CA THR A 513 12.28 0.57 -0.01
C THR A 513 11.57 1.90 0.24
N GLN A 514 10.36 2.04 -0.30
CA GLN A 514 9.45 3.14 -0.02
C GLN A 514 8.14 2.58 0.52
N ASN A 515 7.78 2.98 1.74
CA ASN A 515 6.51 2.61 2.37
C ASN A 515 5.73 3.87 2.75
N MET A 516 4.41 3.75 2.85
CA MET A 516 3.54 4.88 3.16
C MET A 516 3.31 4.97 4.67
N GLY A 517 3.55 6.16 5.22
CA GLY A 517 3.14 6.49 6.59
C GLY A 517 1.63 6.67 6.70
N LYS A 518 1.12 6.74 7.92
CA LYS A 518 -0.30 6.91 8.27
C LYS A 518 -0.96 8.12 7.58
N HIS A 519 -0.18 9.14 7.23
CA HIS A 519 -0.66 10.39 6.65
C HIS A 519 -0.53 10.44 5.13
N GLY A 520 -0.28 9.32 4.46
CA GLY A 520 -0.07 9.27 3.00
C GLY A 520 1.33 9.74 2.57
N ASN A 521 2.20 10.10 3.51
CA ASN A 521 3.57 10.49 3.21
C ASN A 521 4.43 9.26 2.86
N THR A 522 5.22 9.38 1.79
CA THR A 522 6.20 8.36 1.43
C THR A 522 7.42 8.44 2.34
N VAL A 523 7.80 7.32 2.94
CA VAL A 523 9.02 7.18 3.74
C VAL A 523 10.02 6.31 2.98
N THR A 524 11.11 6.93 2.52
CA THR A 524 12.20 6.24 1.83
C THR A 524 13.21 5.70 2.83
N GLN A 525 13.42 4.39 2.85
CA GLN A 525 14.22 3.72 3.86
C GLN A 525 15.46 3.10 3.19
N PHE A 526 16.62 3.26 3.81
CA PHE A 526 17.90 2.78 3.28
C PHE A 526 18.66 1.92 4.28
N LEU A 527 19.12 0.76 3.83
CA LEU A 527 20.21 0.01 4.44
C LEU A 527 21.51 0.33 3.68
N ILE A 528 22.46 0.95 4.38
CA ILE A 528 23.77 1.33 3.88
C ILE A 528 24.79 0.70 4.80
N ASP A 529 25.21 -0.51 4.46
CA ASP A 529 26.15 -1.29 5.24
C ASP A 529 27.23 -1.88 4.30
N PRO A 530 28.42 -1.27 4.23
CA PRO A 530 29.50 -1.76 3.37
C PRO A 530 30.37 -2.85 4.02
N GLN A 531 30.00 -3.41 5.19
CA GLN A 531 30.83 -4.36 5.94
C GLN A 531 31.32 -5.53 5.09
N ALA A 532 30.44 -6.12 4.29
CA ALA A 532 30.77 -7.26 3.45
C ALA A 532 31.84 -6.92 2.40
N VAL A 533 31.83 -5.67 1.90
CA VAL A 533 32.81 -5.17 0.93
C VAL A 533 34.12 -4.78 1.62
N ASP A 534 34.06 -4.18 2.81
CA ASP A 534 35.25 -3.71 3.55
C ASP A 534 35.98 -4.82 4.34
N ASN A 535 35.34 -5.95 4.63
CA ASN A 535 35.93 -7.08 5.38
C ASN A 535 36.58 -8.17 4.50
N TYR A 536 36.78 -7.89 3.22
CA TYR A 536 37.16 -8.87 2.22
C TYR A 536 38.40 -9.76 2.54
N TYR A 537 38.27 -11.09 2.34
CA TYR A 537 39.31 -12.11 2.53
C TYR A 537 39.40 -13.03 1.30
N ASP A 538 40.44 -12.90 0.45
CA ASP A 538 40.55 -13.63 -0.84
C ASP A 538 41.02 -15.09 -0.71
N GLY A 539 41.20 -15.62 0.51
CA GLY A 539 41.73 -16.96 0.75
C GLY A 539 43.20 -17.17 0.32
N SER A 540 43.85 -16.16 -0.28
CA SER A 540 45.28 -16.04 -0.43
C SER A 540 45.85 -15.25 0.75
N SER A 541 47.17 -15.23 0.90
CA SER A 541 47.83 -14.50 2.00
C SER A 541 47.69 -12.96 1.91
N ASN A 542 46.88 -12.44 0.98
CA ASN A 542 46.69 -11.02 0.72
C ASN A 542 45.21 -10.63 0.90
N LYS A 543 44.81 -10.28 2.13
CA LYS A 543 43.53 -9.56 2.37
C LYS A 543 43.49 -8.34 1.45
N GLU A 544 42.48 -8.19 0.58
CA GLU A 544 42.25 -6.85 0.01
C GLU A 544 41.87 -5.92 1.14
N GLN A 545 42.20 -4.66 0.90
CA GLN A 545 42.08 -3.59 1.86
C GLN A 545 40.67 -3.00 1.80
N PRO A 546 40.11 -2.48 2.91
CA PRO A 546 38.88 -1.71 2.90
C PRO A 546 38.84 -0.70 1.76
N VAL A 547 37.68 -0.58 1.12
CA VAL A 547 37.43 0.32 0.00
C VAL A 547 36.70 1.59 0.45
N GLY A 548 36.18 1.62 1.67
CA GLY A 548 35.72 2.82 2.36
C GLY A 548 34.58 3.50 1.63
N LEU A 549 33.49 2.77 1.41
CA LEU A 549 32.34 3.26 0.68
C LEU A 549 31.57 4.32 1.48
N ILE A 550 31.06 5.32 0.77
CA ILE A 550 30.16 6.35 1.28
C ILE A 550 28.95 6.47 0.35
N THR A 551 27.80 6.83 0.91
CA THR A 551 26.60 7.16 0.12
C THR A 551 26.42 8.67 0.10
N ILE A 552 26.41 9.24 -1.10
CA ILE A 552 26.20 10.67 -1.32
C ILE A 552 24.79 10.87 -1.85
N PHE A 553 24.02 11.73 -1.18
CA PHE A 553 22.68 12.16 -1.58
C PHE A 553 22.80 13.55 -2.20
N TYR A 554 22.52 13.67 -3.49
CA TYR A 554 22.50 14.92 -4.25
C TYR A 554 21.06 15.41 -4.33
N PHE A 555 20.75 16.48 -3.60
CA PHE A 555 19.42 17.08 -3.56
C PHE A 555 19.32 18.21 -4.58
N ASP A 556 18.24 18.24 -5.33
CA ASP A 556 17.89 19.36 -6.20
C ASP A 556 17.32 20.55 -5.42
N GLU A 557 17.11 21.68 -6.09
CA GLU A 557 16.56 22.91 -5.50
C GLU A 557 15.17 22.72 -4.87
N ASP A 558 14.42 21.67 -5.26
CA ASP A 558 13.09 21.36 -4.73
C ASP A 558 13.12 20.67 -3.36
N GLY A 559 14.31 20.21 -2.91
CA GLY A 559 14.49 19.52 -1.64
C GLY A 559 13.78 18.17 -1.52
N ARG A 560 13.26 17.60 -2.62
CA ARG A 560 12.59 16.28 -2.65
C ARG A 560 13.19 15.34 -3.71
N THR A 561 13.68 15.86 -4.83
CA THR A 561 14.37 15.06 -5.85
C THR A 561 15.79 14.79 -5.40
N VAL A 562 16.17 13.50 -5.36
CA VAL A 562 17.44 13.03 -4.82
C VAL A 562 18.09 12.03 -5.77
N ASP A 563 19.33 12.34 -6.15
CA ASP A 563 20.24 11.41 -6.79
C ASP A 563 21.13 10.78 -5.70
N VAL A 564 21.02 9.48 -5.48
CA VAL A 564 21.83 8.70 -4.55
C VAL A 564 22.98 8.06 -5.32
N ARG A 565 24.21 8.23 -4.84
CA ARG A 565 25.41 7.64 -5.43
C ARG A 565 26.28 6.98 -4.36
N HIS A 566 26.57 5.71 -4.53
CA HIS A 566 27.48 4.98 -3.66
C HIS A 566 28.90 4.97 -4.25
N TYR A 567 29.87 5.49 -3.49
CA TYR A 567 31.17 5.90 -3.99
C TYR A 567 32.31 5.53 -3.04
N SER A 568 33.48 5.17 -3.59
CA SER A 568 34.70 4.88 -2.82
C SER A 568 35.74 6.00 -3.01
N PRO A 569 36.01 6.81 -1.97
CA PRO A 569 37.11 7.78 -1.99
C PRO A 569 38.50 7.16 -2.13
N ILE A 570 38.67 5.92 -1.66
CA ILE A 570 39.94 5.19 -1.75
C ILE A 570 40.24 4.79 -3.20
N ARG A 571 39.21 4.38 -3.94
CA ARG A 571 39.34 3.91 -5.33
C ARG A 571 39.11 4.99 -6.38
N ASN A 572 38.47 6.09 -5.99
CA ASN A 572 37.97 7.12 -6.91
C ASN A 572 37.01 6.54 -7.97
N GLN A 573 36.06 5.71 -7.52
CA GLN A 573 35.13 4.98 -8.37
C GLN A 573 33.75 4.90 -7.70
N TYR A 574 32.68 4.97 -8.48
CA TYR A 574 31.34 4.58 -8.02
C TYR A 574 31.25 3.06 -7.96
N TYR A 575 30.44 2.55 -7.03
CA TYR A 575 30.29 1.12 -6.79
C TYR A 575 28.91 0.65 -7.22
N GLN A 576 28.87 -0.19 -8.24
CA GLN A 576 27.68 -0.76 -8.87
C GLN A 576 26.71 0.24 -9.50
N ASP A 577 26.22 -0.07 -10.72
CA ASP A 577 25.18 0.74 -11.37
C ASP A 577 23.89 0.75 -10.54
N ARG A 578 23.53 -0.38 -9.93
CA ARG A 578 22.34 -0.51 -9.08
C ARG A 578 22.34 0.36 -7.82
N ASN A 579 23.51 0.84 -7.37
CA ASN A 579 23.59 1.75 -6.22
C ASN A 579 23.58 3.23 -6.63
N GLN A 580 23.29 3.51 -7.90
CA GLN A 580 23.16 4.85 -8.43
C GLN A 580 21.67 5.12 -8.69
N ILE A 581 20.96 5.54 -7.64
CA ILE A 581 19.48 5.62 -7.61
C ILE A 581 19.05 7.07 -7.84
N ALA A 582 18.00 7.30 -8.63
CA ALA A 582 17.32 8.59 -8.71
C ALA A 582 15.91 8.41 -8.14
N LEU A 583 15.50 9.26 -7.21
CA LEU A 583 14.22 9.14 -6.51
C LEU A 583 13.65 10.51 -6.15
N ASP A 584 12.34 10.54 -5.92
CA ASP A 584 11.63 11.66 -5.35
C ASP A 584 11.13 11.22 -3.96
N LEU A 585 11.61 11.89 -2.91
CA LEU A 585 11.30 11.57 -1.51
C LEU A 585 9.83 11.78 -1.18
N GLU A 586 9.12 12.55 -1.99
CA GLU A 586 7.69 12.86 -1.85
C GLU A 586 6.91 12.38 -3.07
N ALA A 587 7.43 11.42 -3.82
CA ALA A 587 6.66 10.76 -4.86
C ALA A 587 5.39 10.16 -4.25
N GLU A 588 4.25 10.38 -4.91
CA GLU A 588 3.08 9.51 -4.70
C GLU A 588 3.54 8.07 -4.90
N ALA A 589 3.11 7.18 -4.00
CA ALA A 589 3.61 5.83 -3.88
C ALA A 589 3.81 5.18 -5.27
N PRO A 590 5.01 4.67 -5.60
CA PRO A 590 5.15 3.87 -6.79
C PRO A 590 4.25 2.63 -6.65
N LEU A 591 3.34 2.47 -7.61
CA LEU A 591 2.51 1.28 -7.80
C LEU A 591 3.42 0.05 -7.76
N GLN A 592 3.37 -0.75 -6.68
CA GLN A 592 4.37 -1.79 -6.44
C GLN A 592 4.30 -2.98 -7.43
N ASP A 593 3.31 -3.03 -8.33
CA ASP A 593 3.19 -4.19 -9.23
C ASP A 593 2.54 -3.89 -10.59
N THR A 594 3.13 -2.96 -11.36
CA THR A 594 2.72 -2.72 -12.77
C THR A 594 3.06 -3.88 -13.72
N THR A 595 3.65 -4.98 -13.21
CA THR A 595 4.09 -6.14 -14.00
C THR A 595 3.31 -7.41 -13.71
N TRP A 596 2.45 -7.42 -12.69
CA TRP A 596 1.60 -8.57 -12.38
C TRP A 596 0.79 -9.01 -13.60
N ASN A 597 0.76 -10.32 -13.85
CA ASN A 597 0.19 -10.93 -15.05
C ASN A 597 -1.12 -11.71 -14.79
N GLY A 598 -1.69 -11.61 -13.58
CA GLY A 598 -3.02 -12.15 -13.25
C GLY A 598 -3.00 -13.52 -12.55
N TYR A 599 -1.81 -14.10 -12.29
CA TYR A 599 -1.71 -15.37 -11.59
C TYR A 599 -1.86 -15.22 -10.07
N ALA A 600 -2.28 -16.33 -9.44
CA ALA A 600 -2.46 -16.37 -7.99
C ALA A 600 -1.13 -16.66 -7.30
N ILE A 601 -0.80 -15.88 -6.27
CA ILE A 601 0.41 -16.01 -5.47
C ILE A 601 -0.02 -16.21 -4.02
N ALA A 602 0.44 -17.30 -3.38
CA ALA A 602 0.11 -17.54 -1.98
C ALA A 602 0.73 -16.44 -1.10
N PRO A 603 -0.04 -15.82 -0.18
CA PRO A 603 0.49 -14.82 0.73
C PRO A 603 1.41 -15.47 1.76
N LYS A 604 2.39 -14.69 2.26
CA LYS A 604 3.21 -15.05 3.42
C LYS A 604 2.36 -14.98 4.70
N GLY A 605 2.86 -15.58 5.78
CA GLY A 605 2.20 -15.62 7.09
C GLY A 605 1.28 -16.83 7.30
N SER A 606 0.89 -17.07 8.55
CA SER A 606 0.03 -18.20 8.96
C SER A 606 -1.46 -17.86 9.00
N GLY A 607 -1.82 -16.58 8.88
CA GLY A 607 -3.20 -16.11 8.93
C GLY A 607 -3.74 -15.98 10.36
N THR A 608 -2.88 -15.97 11.37
CA THR A 608 -3.28 -15.68 12.75
C THR A 608 -3.24 -14.17 13.01
N GLU A 609 -3.82 -13.69 14.10
CA GLU A 609 -3.80 -12.26 14.43
C GLU A 609 -2.37 -11.72 14.62
N GLN A 610 -1.48 -12.54 15.20
CA GLN A 610 -0.07 -12.19 15.43
C GLN A 610 0.80 -12.37 14.19
N ASP A 611 0.35 -13.13 13.21
CA ASP A 611 1.06 -13.43 11.97
C ASP A 611 0.04 -13.54 10.82
N PRO A 612 -0.50 -12.38 10.38
CA PRO A 612 -1.56 -12.33 9.39
C PRO A 612 -1.03 -12.73 8.01
N TYR A 613 -1.93 -13.14 7.12
CA TYR A 613 -1.59 -13.29 5.72
C TYR A 613 -1.26 -11.92 5.11
N ILE A 614 -0.03 -11.77 4.60
CA ILE A 614 0.45 -10.50 4.03
C ILE A 614 -0.01 -10.36 2.58
N ILE A 615 -0.66 -9.24 2.28
CA ILE A 615 -1.21 -8.91 0.96
C ILE A 615 -0.41 -7.76 0.37
N GLU A 616 0.46 -8.09 -0.57
CA GLU A 616 1.44 -7.16 -1.15
C GLU A 616 1.31 -7.04 -2.68
N ASN A 617 0.43 -7.82 -3.32
CA ASN A 617 0.18 -7.74 -4.76
C ASN A 617 -1.20 -8.29 -5.17
N GLY A 618 -1.58 -8.06 -6.43
CA GLY A 618 -2.83 -8.58 -7.01
C GLY A 618 -2.91 -10.11 -7.01
N GLY A 619 -1.75 -10.79 -7.04
CA GLY A 619 -1.66 -12.24 -7.00
C GLY A 619 -2.16 -12.83 -5.67
N ASN A 620 -1.90 -12.16 -4.56
CA ASN A 620 -2.42 -12.56 -3.25
C ASN A 620 -3.96 -12.46 -3.20
N LEU A 621 -4.52 -11.38 -3.75
CA LEU A 621 -5.99 -11.22 -3.86
C LEU A 621 -6.61 -12.34 -4.70
N VAL A 622 -6.01 -12.69 -5.84
CA VAL A 622 -6.48 -13.81 -6.68
C VAL A 622 -6.32 -15.15 -5.95
N TRP A 623 -5.26 -15.33 -5.17
CA TRP A 623 -5.07 -16.54 -4.37
C TRP A 623 -6.18 -16.70 -3.32
N MET A 624 -6.54 -15.63 -2.61
CA MET A 624 -7.63 -15.63 -1.64
C MET A 624 -8.93 -16.10 -2.31
N GLY A 625 -9.28 -15.51 -3.46
CA GLY A 625 -10.45 -15.91 -4.23
C GLY A 625 -10.43 -17.39 -4.65
N LYS A 626 -9.26 -17.92 -5.05
CA LYS A 626 -9.10 -19.34 -5.44
C LYS A 626 -9.22 -20.34 -4.29
N GLN A 627 -8.92 -19.94 -3.05
CA GLN A 627 -9.11 -20.83 -1.90
C GLN A 627 -10.58 -21.08 -1.58
N ILE A 628 -11.45 -20.14 -1.96
CA ILE A 628 -12.90 -20.25 -1.79
C ILE A 628 -13.47 -21.16 -2.89
N LYS A 629 -13.40 -22.48 -2.63
CA LYS A 629 -13.74 -23.52 -3.61
C LYS A 629 -15.24 -23.81 -3.69
N THR A 630 -15.79 -23.86 -4.90
CA THR A 630 -17.03 -24.59 -5.19
C THR A 630 -16.75 -26.10 -5.15
N ARG A 631 -17.27 -26.85 -4.19
CA ARG A 631 -17.21 -28.33 -4.26
C ARG A 631 -18.11 -28.82 -5.40
N ARG A 632 -17.54 -29.33 -6.49
CA ARG A 632 -18.30 -30.16 -7.46
C ARG A 632 -18.76 -31.43 -6.74
N GLY A 633 -20.06 -31.55 -6.46
CA GLY A 633 -20.68 -32.81 -6.05
C GLY A 633 -21.15 -32.92 -4.60
N TYR A 634 -21.26 -31.83 -3.85
CA TYR A 634 -22.05 -31.81 -2.60
C TYR A 634 -23.19 -30.81 -2.74
N GLU A 635 -24.39 -31.38 -2.73
CA GLU A 635 -25.67 -30.71 -2.73
C GLU A 635 -25.89 -30.13 -1.34
N TYR A 636 -25.98 -28.80 -1.20
CA TYR A 636 -26.31 -28.15 0.07
C TYR A 636 -27.70 -27.51 -0.04
N ASP A 637 -28.57 -27.87 0.91
CA ASP A 637 -29.83 -27.17 1.19
C ASP A 637 -29.54 -25.98 2.09
N ASP A 638 -30.30 -24.89 1.92
CA ASP A 638 -30.18 -23.60 2.60
C ASP A 638 -30.30 -23.64 4.16
N TYR A 639 -30.38 -24.82 4.80
CA TYR A 639 -30.85 -24.94 6.20
C TYR A 639 -30.21 -25.98 7.13
N GLU A 640 -29.12 -26.69 6.79
CA GLU A 640 -28.52 -27.64 7.75
C GLU A 640 -27.14 -27.19 8.27
N THR A 641 -27.17 -26.50 9.40
CA THR A 641 -26.04 -26.32 10.33
C THR A 641 -26.07 -27.45 11.35
N ASP A 642 -25.31 -28.53 11.14
CA ASP A 642 -24.95 -29.48 12.21
C ASP A 642 -23.80 -30.42 11.78
N ASN A 643 -22.54 -29.95 11.93
CA ASN A 643 -21.42 -30.80 12.36
C ASN A 643 -20.13 -29.99 12.57
N GLU A 644 -19.57 -30.12 13.77
CA GLU A 644 -18.49 -29.35 14.39
C GLU A 644 -17.09 -29.46 13.73
N ASN A 645 -16.93 -29.75 12.44
CA ASN A 645 -15.60 -29.66 11.78
C ASN A 645 -15.59 -29.41 10.27
N THR A 646 -16.73 -29.08 9.65
CA THR A 646 -16.83 -28.58 8.26
C THR A 646 -18.15 -27.82 8.08
N GLU A 647 -18.20 -26.53 8.42
CA GLU A 647 -19.41 -25.72 8.28
C GLU A 647 -19.55 -25.12 6.86
N GLY A 648 -20.48 -25.70 6.10
CA GLY A 648 -21.30 -25.10 5.03
C GLY A 648 -20.86 -23.78 4.38
N GLY A 649 -19.79 -23.79 3.58
CA GLY A 649 -19.53 -22.73 2.62
C GLY A 649 -18.98 -21.41 3.19
N VAL A 650 -18.44 -21.38 4.41
CA VAL A 650 -17.71 -20.20 4.92
C VAL A 650 -16.22 -20.52 5.00
N PHE A 651 -15.38 -19.66 4.44
CA PHE A 651 -13.94 -19.83 4.33
C PHE A 651 -13.21 -18.77 5.16
N PHE A 652 -11.98 -19.08 5.58
CA PHE A 652 -11.12 -18.15 6.32
C PHE A 652 -11.68 -17.64 7.66
N ARG A 653 -12.55 -18.43 8.32
CA ARG A 653 -13.03 -18.05 9.66
C ARG A 653 -11.85 -17.88 10.62
N ASN A 654 -11.85 -16.73 11.32
CA ASN A 654 -10.79 -16.33 12.25
C ASN A 654 -9.40 -16.20 11.63
N ALA A 655 -9.29 -16.09 10.30
CA ALA A 655 -8.03 -15.79 9.64
C ALA A 655 -7.89 -14.28 9.45
N TYR A 656 -6.68 -13.76 9.64
CA TYR A 656 -6.35 -12.35 9.52
C TYR A 656 -5.50 -12.10 8.27
N PHE A 657 -5.79 -11.01 7.57
CA PHE A 657 -5.12 -10.56 6.35
C PHE A 657 -4.76 -9.09 6.51
N LYS A 658 -3.52 -8.72 6.18
CA LYS A 658 -3.03 -7.34 6.28
C LYS A 658 -2.41 -6.93 4.95
N GLN A 659 -2.97 -5.89 4.33
CA GLN A 659 -2.36 -5.24 3.18
C GLN A 659 -1.24 -4.31 3.65
N VAL A 660 -0.09 -4.37 2.98
CA VAL A 660 1.13 -3.68 3.40
C VAL A 660 1.64 -2.64 2.40
N CYS A 661 1.00 -2.54 1.24
CA CYS A 661 1.32 -1.57 0.19
C CYS A 661 0.13 -1.33 -0.73
N ASP A 662 0.21 -0.30 -1.59
CA ASP A 662 -0.74 -0.11 -2.69
C ASP A 662 -0.59 -1.24 -3.71
N ILE A 663 -1.72 -1.78 -4.16
CA ILE A 663 -1.79 -2.90 -5.09
C ILE A 663 -2.24 -2.39 -6.46
N ASP A 664 -1.41 -2.55 -7.48
CA ASP A 664 -1.82 -2.34 -8.87
C ASP A 664 -2.32 -3.65 -9.48
N LEU A 665 -3.53 -3.64 -10.04
CA LEU A 665 -4.10 -4.79 -10.74
C LEU A 665 -3.68 -4.86 -12.22
N ASN A 666 -2.90 -3.90 -12.71
CA ASN A 666 -2.28 -3.84 -14.04
C ASN A 666 -3.28 -3.95 -15.21
N GLY A 667 -4.48 -3.36 -15.04
CA GLY A 667 -5.59 -3.45 -15.98
C GLY A 667 -6.25 -4.83 -16.06
N LEU A 668 -5.82 -5.78 -15.23
CA LEU A 668 -6.28 -7.17 -15.24
C LEU A 668 -7.58 -7.33 -14.44
N CYS A 669 -8.22 -8.48 -14.66
CA CYS A 669 -9.43 -8.86 -13.97
C CYS A 669 -9.10 -9.72 -12.75
N VAL A 670 -9.64 -9.34 -11.60
CA VAL A 670 -9.66 -10.15 -10.37
C VAL A 670 -11.07 -10.69 -10.16
N SER A 671 -11.16 -11.96 -9.78
CA SER A 671 -12.43 -12.59 -9.45
C SER A 671 -12.83 -12.25 -8.02
N ALA A 672 -14.12 -11.96 -7.80
CA ALA A 672 -14.68 -11.67 -6.49
C ALA A 672 -14.28 -12.72 -5.44
N ILE A 673 -13.84 -12.26 -4.26
CA ILE A 673 -13.48 -13.11 -3.12
C ILE A 673 -14.79 -13.55 -2.44
N GLY A 674 -15.21 -14.77 -2.75
CA GLY A 674 -16.51 -15.31 -2.33
C GLY A 674 -17.59 -15.11 -3.39
N HIS A 675 -18.60 -15.97 -3.37
CA HIS A 675 -19.68 -15.98 -4.36
C HIS A 675 -20.98 -16.55 -3.78
N TYR A 676 -22.09 -16.13 -4.39
CA TYR A 676 -23.42 -16.65 -4.12
C TYR A 676 -24.15 -16.78 -5.47
N TYR A 677 -24.62 -17.98 -5.82
CA TYR A 677 -25.37 -18.21 -7.06
C TYR A 677 -26.60 -19.09 -6.86
N SER A 678 -27.59 -18.93 -7.75
CA SER A 678 -28.80 -19.76 -7.81
C SER A 678 -28.90 -20.45 -9.17
N THR A 679 -29.25 -21.74 -9.18
CA THR A 679 -29.41 -22.51 -10.42
C THR A 679 -30.89 -22.58 -10.84
N GLU A 680 -31.21 -22.25 -12.11
CA GLU A 680 -32.57 -22.37 -12.68
C GLU A 680 -33.02 -23.85 -12.86
N HIS A 681 -32.13 -24.83 -12.66
CA HIS A 681 -32.47 -26.25 -12.80
C HIS A 681 -33.22 -26.78 -11.58
N LYS A 682 -34.56 -26.77 -11.68
CA LYS A 682 -35.40 -27.61 -10.83
C LYS A 682 -34.99 -29.07 -10.99
N ASN A 683 -34.59 -29.69 -9.89
CA ASN A 683 -34.45 -31.12 -9.79
C ASN A 683 -35.81 -31.84 -9.92
N SER A 684 -35.80 -33.17 -9.93
CA SER A 684 -37.01 -34.03 -10.00
C SER A 684 -38.04 -33.81 -8.87
N ASP A 685 -37.67 -33.05 -7.84
CA ASP A 685 -38.47 -32.63 -6.67
C ASP A 685 -39.03 -31.19 -6.78
N GLY A 686 -38.59 -30.39 -7.75
CA GLY A 686 -39.19 -29.10 -8.10
C GLY A 686 -38.61 -27.83 -7.44
N TYR A 687 -37.50 -27.93 -6.68
CA TYR A 687 -36.86 -26.82 -5.97
C TYR A 687 -35.59 -26.30 -6.67
N ASN A 688 -35.30 -24.99 -6.53
CA ASN A 688 -34.05 -24.35 -6.95
C ASN A 688 -32.98 -24.56 -5.87
N ARG A 689 -31.73 -24.82 -6.25
CA ARG A 689 -30.61 -24.89 -5.28
C ARG A 689 -29.74 -23.64 -5.38
N ASN A 690 -29.62 -22.94 -4.25
CA ASN A 690 -28.66 -21.86 -4.03
C ASN A 690 -27.32 -22.46 -3.56
N THR A 691 -26.20 -21.86 -3.93
CA THR A 691 -24.88 -22.26 -3.41
C THR A 691 -24.12 -21.02 -3.00
N MET A 692 -23.65 -21.03 -1.76
CA MET A 692 -22.91 -19.94 -1.13
C MET A 692 -21.49 -20.39 -0.79
N ALA A 693 -20.52 -19.54 -1.07
CA ALA A 693 -19.16 -19.61 -0.56
C ALA A 693 -18.74 -18.20 -0.09
N ALA A 694 -18.71 -17.97 1.21
CA ALA A 694 -18.46 -16.66 1.81
C ALA A 694 -17.06 -16.55 2.44
N PHE A 695 -16.51 -15.35 2.44
CA PHE A 695 -15.35 -14.97 3.25
C PHE A 695 -15.80 -14.68 4.69
N GLY A 696 -15.10 -15.21 5.69
CA GLY A 696 -15.40 -15.05 7.12
C GLY A 696 -14.20 -14.62 7.96
N GLY A 697 -13.17 -14.04 7.33
CA GLY A 697 -11.95 -13.58 8.01
C GLY A 697 -11.97 -12.09 8.35
N HIS A 698 -10.84 -11.59 8.83
CA HIS A 698 -10.56 -10.17 9.02
C HIS A 698 -9.58 -9.72 7.94
N TYR A 699 -9.98 -8.76 7.12
CA TYR A 699 -9.12 -8.10 6.15
C TYR A 699 -8.92 -6.64 6.52
N ASP A 700 -7.67 -6.27 6.82
CA ASP A 700 -7.23 -4.89 7.05
C ASP A 700 -6.45 -4.41 5.83
N GLY A 701 -7.00 -3.42 5.12
CA GLY A 701 -6.37 -2.78 3.96
C GLY A 701 -5.20 -1.85 4.32
N GLY A 702 -4.94 -1.59 5.60
CA GLY A 702 -3.81 -0.79 6.07
C GLY A 702 -3.84 0.69 5.67
N GLY A 703 -4.94 1.16 5.05
CA GLY A 703 -5.07 2.49 4.44
C GLY A 703 -4.51 2.57 3.02
N TYR A 704 -4.06 1.44 2.45
CA TYR A 704 -3.54 1.36 1.10
C TYR A 704 -4.67 1.20 0.06
N ALA A 705 -4.37 1.56 -1.18
CA ALA A 705 -5.31 1.49 -2.29
C ALA A 705 -5.08 0.24 -3.16
N ILE A 706 -6.17 -0.32 -3.68
CA ILE A 706 -6.17 -1.31 -4.77
C ILE A 706 -6.60 -0.59 -6.04
N ARG A 707 -5.75 -0.63 -7.06
CA ARG A 707 -5.84 0.28 -8.20
C ARG A 707 -5.87 -0.39 -9.56
N ASN A 708 -6.32 0.37 -10.57
CA ASN A 708 -6.10 0.11 -12.00
C ASN A 708 -6.52 -1.29 -12.46
N GLY A 709 -7.76 -1.71 -12.21
CA GLY A 709 -8.17 -3.07 -12.55
C GLY A 709 -9.66 -3.26 -12.73
N ARG A 710 -10.04 -4.53 -12.91
CA ARG A 710 -11.45 -4.92 -13.03
C ARG A 710 -11.78 -5.99 -12.03
N ILE A 711 -12.92 -5.88 -11.38
CA ILE A 711 -13.46 -6.93 -10.51
C ILE A 711 -14.65 -7.57 -11.21
N ILE A 712 -14.60 -8.90 -11.39
CA ILE A 712 -15.62 -9.68 -12.07
C ILE A 712 -16.06 -10.88 -11.23
N ASN A 713 -17.14 -11.54 -11.64
CA ASN A 713 -17.49 -12.87 -11.12
C ASN A 713 -17.28 -13.95 -12.20
N ASP A 714 -16.23 -14.77 -12.02
CA ASP A 714 -15.77 -15.85 -12.93
C ASP A 714 -16.82 -16.92 -13.29
N LEU A 715 -17.94 -16.98 -12.57
CA LEU A 715 -18.98 -17.98 -12.78
C LEU A 715 -20.04 -17.58 -13.84
N THR A 716 -20.03 -16.31 -14.28
CA THR A 716 -20.97 -15.77 -15.28
C THR A 716 -20.71 -16.31 -16.70
N ASP A 717 -19.45 -16.57 -17.07
CA ASP A 717 -19.10 -17.09 -18.41
C ASP A 717 -19.31 -18.61 -18.57
N ARG A 718 -19.40 -19.37 -17.46
CA ARG A 718 -19.55 -20.84 -17.51
C ARG A 718 -21.01 -21.32 -17.47
N TYR A 719 -21.94 -20.48 -17.04
CA TYR A 719 -23.34 -20.82 -16.93
C TYR A 719 -24.19 -19.62 -17.35
N LEU A 720 -24.48 -19.53 -18.65
CA LEU A 720 -25.33 -18.51 -19.29
C LEU A 720 -26.77 -18.40 -18.72
N ASP A 721 -27.12 -19.19 -17.70
CA ASP A 721 -28.43 -19.26 -17.05
C ASP A 721 -28.40 -19.00 -15.53
N ASN A 722 -27.24 -18.68 -14.92
CA ASN A 722 -27.13 -18.47 -13.47
C ASN A 722 -27.00 -16.97 -13.13
N TYR A 723 -27.86 -16.47 -12.24
CA TYR A 723 -27.79 -15.11 -11.70
C TYR A 723 -26.65 -15.01 -10.67
N SER A 724 -25.75 -14.04 -10.82
CA SER A 724 -24.73 -13.72 -9.81
C SER A 724 -25.36 -12.89 -8.70
N TRP A 725 -25.41 -13.40 -7.46
CA TRP A 725 -26.04 -12.72 -6.32
C TRP A 725 -25.03 -12.05 -5.38
N ALA A 726 -23.80 -11.86 -5.84
CA ALA A 726 -22.69 -11.35 -5.03
C ALA A 726 -21.50 -10.97 -5.93
N THR A 727 -21.27 -9.68 -6.20
CA THR A 727 -20.07 -9.21 -6.93
C THR A 727 -19.53 -7.93 -6.32
N ALA A 728 -18.28 -7.98 -5.88
CA ALA A 728 -17.46 -6.88 -5.38
C ALA A 728 -16.04 -7.45 -5.17
N LEU A 729 -15.10 -6.66 -4.62
CA LEU A 729 -13.81 -7.20 -4.18
C LEU A 729 -14.01 -8.43 -3.28
N PHE A 730 -14.88 -8.29 -2.27
CA PHE A 730 -15.43 -9.38 -1.48
C PHE A 730 -16.85 -9.69 -1.96
N GLY A 731 -17.02 -10.70 -2.81
CA GLY A 731 -18.31 -11.04 -3.36
C GLY A 731 -19.34 -11.34 -2.26
N CYS A 732 -19.05 -12.28 -1.36
CA CYS A 732 -19.95 -12.66 -0.28
C CYS A 732 -19.19 -12.77 1.05
N ILE A 733 -19.72 -12.19 2.12
CA ILE A 733 -19.14 -12.25 3.48
C ILE A 733 -20.12 -12.83 4.51
N PHE A 734 -19.59 -13.54 5.51
CA PHE A 734 -20.34 -14.10 6.65
C PHE A 734 -19.46 -14.12 7.90
N GLY A 735 -19.79 -13.29 8.90
CA GLY A 735 -19.01 -13.20 10.14
C GLY A 735 -17.65 -12.53 9.94
N ALA A 736 -17.54 -11.62 8.97
CA ALA A 736 -16.26 -11.04 8.53
C ALA A 736 -16.11 -9.57 8.93
N THR A 737 -14.86 -9.14 9.09
CA THR A 737 -14.47 -7.72 9.25
C THR A 737 -13.64 -7.29 8.05
N ILE A 738 -14.08 -6.25 7.35
CA ILE A 738 -13.34 -5.64 6.24
C ILE A 738 -13.10 -4.17 6.60
N GLU A 739 -11.85 -3.77 6.72
CA GLU A 739 -11.51 -2.41 7.14
C GLU A 739 -10.38 -1.78 6.33
N ASN A 740 -10.35 -0.45 6.29
CA ASN A 740 -9.25 0.34 5.72
C ASN A 740 -8.96 0.07 4.23
N VAL A 741 -9.99 -0.25 3.44
CA VAL A 741 -9.84 -0.59 2.01
C VAL A 741 -10.21 0.59 1.11
N THR A 742 -9.27 1.01 0.26
CA THR A 742 -9.53 2.01 -0.79
C THR A 742 -9.49 1.37 -2.17
N LEU A 743 -10.48 1.65 -3.01
CA LEU A 743 -10.47 1.33 -4.44
C LEU A 743 -10.27 2.60 -5.26
N ASP A 744 -9.30 2.58 -6.18
CA ASP A 744 -8.99 3.71 -7.06
C ASP A 744 -8.79 3.27 -8.52
N ASN A 745 -9.53 3.85 -9.47
CA ASN A 745 -9.49 3.46 -10.89
C ASN A 745 -9.77 1.95 -11.09
N VAL A 746 -10.72 1.41 -10.32
CA VAL A 746 -11.18 0.03 -10.44
C VAL A 746 -12.60 0.01 -10.99
N THR A 747 -12.83 -0.84 -12.00
CA THR A 747 -14.18 -1.09 -12.52
C THR A 747 -14.75 -2.38 -11.93
N VAL A 748 -15.87 -2.31 -11.23
CA VAL A 748 -16.62 -3.49 -10.79
C VAL A 748 -17.69 -3.83 -11.82
N TYR A 749 -17.62 -5.03 -12.38
CA TYR A 749 -18.53 -5.50 -13.43
C TYR A 749 -19.36 -6.70 -12.95
N SER A 750 -20.70 -6.59 -13.01
CA SER A 750 -21.60 -7.65 -12.56
C SER A 750 -22.92 -7.74 -13.35
N ASP A 751 -23.58 -8.89 -13.25
CA ASP A 751 -24.91 -9.17 -13.77
C ASP A 751 -25.98 -9.37 -12.65
N GLY A 752 -25.83 -8.71 -11.48
CA GLY A 752 -26.76 -8.86 -10.34
C GLY A 752 -26.46 -7.99 -9.10
N VAL A 753 -26.41 -8.58 -7.90
CA VAL A 753 -26.15 -7.84 -6.64
C VAL A 753 -24.69 -7.42 -6.58
N THR A 754 -24.46 -6.11 -6.55
CA THR A 754 -23.15 -5.48 -6.80
C THR A 754 -22.80 -4.47 -5.72
N GLY A 755 -21.60 -4.59 -5.18
CA GLY A 755 -20.94 -3.58 -4.35
C GLY A 755 -19.54 -3.27 -4.88
N GLY A 756 -18.95 -2.17 -4.44
CA GLY A 756 -17.52 -1.92 -4.64
C GLY A 756 -16.65 -2.84 -3.80
N ILE A 757 -16.86 -2.75 -2.49
CA ILE A 757 -16.10 -3.52 -1.48
C ILE A 757 -16.75 -4.87 -1.22
N VAL A 758 -18.06 -4.87 -0.93
CA VAL A 758 -18.81 -6.08 -0.57
C VAL A 758 -20.05 -6.28 -1.45
N GLY A 759 -20.17 -7.43 -2.09
CA GLY A 759 -21.35 -7.74 -2.91
C GLY A 759 -22.55 -8.00 -2.02
N ARG A 760 -22.44 -9.02 -1.16
CA ARG A 760 -23.48 -9.43 -0.22
C ARG A 760 -22.91 -9.81 1.14
N ALA A 761 -23.36 -9.13 2.18
CA ALA A 761 -23.17 -9.55 3.57
C ALA A 761 -24.41 -10.35 4.03
N VAL A 762 -24.17 -11.59 4.47
CA VAL A 762 -25.22 -12.51 4.90
C VAL A 762 -25.19 -12.71 6.42
N ALA A 763 -26.35 -13.03 6.99
CA ALA A 763 -26.55 -13.29 8.42
C ALA A 763 -26.96 -14.76 8.68
N PRO A 764 -26.70 -15.29 9.87
CA PRO A 764 -27.26 -16.55 10.37
C PRO A 764 -28.78 -16.64 10.20
N ALA A 765 -29.27 -17.84 9.84
CA ALA A 765 -30.69 -18.10 9.61
C ALA A 765 -31.54 -18.07 10.90
N ASP A 766 -30.91 -18.17 12.07
CA ASP A 766 -31.59 -18.17 13.37
C ASP A 766 -32.08 -16.78 13.80
N GLY A 767 -31.68 -15.73 13.08
CA GLY A 767 -32.11 -14.36 13.31
C GLY A 767 -31.73 -13.79 14.66
N ASN A 768 -30.58 -14.20 15.20
CA ASN A 768 -30.03 -13.64 16.45
C ASN A 768 -28.71 -12.89 16.26
N ALA A 769 -28.27 -12.66 15.03
CA ALA A 769 -26.99 -12.00 14.78
C ALA A 769 -27.02 -10.53 15.22
N PRO A 770 -25.99 -10.06 15.95
CA PRO A 770 -25.85 -8.65 16.31
C PRO A 770 -25.47 -7.81 15.08
N SER A 771 -25.58 -6.49 15.19
CA SER A 771 -25.30 -5.59 14.05
C SER A 771 -23.83 -5.59 13.62
N ASP A 772 -22.91 -5.94 14.50
CA ASP A 772 -21.48 -6.08 14.27
C ASP A 772 -21.08 -7.50 13.86
N PHE A 773 -22.04 -8.37 13.51
CA PHE A 773 -21.73 -9.71 13.01
C PHE A 773 -20.89 -9.68 11.74
N ASN A 774 -21.22 -8.77 10.81
CA ASN A 774 -20.32 -8.35 9.74
C ASN A 774 -19.95 -6.88 9.97
N VAL A 775 -18.69 -6.51 9.72
CA VAL A 775 -18.21 -5.14 9.85
C VAL A 775 -17.54 -4.70 8.55
N ILE A 776 -17.92 -3.53 8.06
CA ILE A 776 -17.28 -2.84 6.93
C ILE A 776 -16.96 -1.42 7.40
N SER A 777 -15.70 -1.11 7.67
CA SER A 777 -15.31 0.16 8.28
C SER A 777 -14.21 0.87 7.48
N ASN A 778 -14.24 2.20 7.44
CA ASN A 778 -13.17 3.01 6.86
C ASN A 778 -12.78 2.59 5.42
N CYS A 779 -13.79 2.40 4.57
CA CYS A 779 -13.59 1.96 3.18
C CYS A 779 -14.03 3.04 2.18
N HIS A 780 -13.27 3.19 1.10
CA HIS A 780 -13.40 4.33 0.19
C HIS A 780 -13.39 3.90 -1.29
N LEU A 781 -14.24 4.54 -2.10
CA LEU A 781 -14.16 4.47 -3.57
C LEU A 781 -13.96 5.88 -4.13
N THR A 782 -12.92 6.07 -4.93
CA THR A 782 -12.61 7.35 -5.59
C THR A 782 -13.45 7.59 -6.85
N GLU A 783 -13.45 8.83 -7.36
CA GLU A 783 -14.19 9.24 -8.58
C GLU A 783 -13.74 8.53 -9.87
N SER A 784 -12.54 7.97 -9.88
CA SER A 784 -11.98 7.24 -11.01
C SER A 784 -12.50 5.79 -11.10
N CYS A 785 -13.13 5.28 -10.02
CA CYS A 785 -13.78 3.97 -10.04
C CYS A 785 -15.07 3.99 -10.88
N ASP A 786 -15.49 2.81 -11.34
CA ASP A 786 -16.75 2.64 -12.07
C ASP A 786 -17.47 1.38 -11.58
N ILE A 787 -18.79 1.47 -11.40
CA ILE A 787 -19.64 0.32 -11.03
C ILE A 787 -20.64 0.08 -12.15
N VAL A 788 -20.38 -0.97 -12.92
CA VAL A 788 -21.15 -1.34 -14.11
C VAL A 788 -21.96 -2.60 -13.80
N ALA A 789 -23.21 -2.41 -13.42
CA ALA A 789 -24.17 -3.51 -13.28
C ALA A 789 -25.00 -3.65 -14.56
N ARG A 790 -24.83 -4.76 -15.30
CA ARG A 790 -25.71 -5.09 -16.43
C ARG A 790 -26.87 -5.95 -15.93
N PHE A 791 -28.05 -5.70 -16.48
CA PHE A 791 -29.23 -6.51 -16.20
C PHE A 791 -29.42 -7.49 -17.37
N PRO A 792 -29.70 -8.79 -17.12
CA PRO A 792 -29.82 -9.78 -18.19
C PRO A 792 -30.91 -9.39 -19.20
N TYR A 793 -30.48 -9.00 -20.41
CA TYR A 793 -31.34 -8.50 -21.47
C TYR A 793 -32.12 -9.65 -22.14
N GLY A 794 -33.45 -9.60 -22.14
CA GLY A 794 -34.28 -10.40 -23.06
C GLY A 794 -35.03 -11.63 -22.53
N LYS A 795 -34.96 -12.00 -21.24
CA LYS A 795 -35.89 -12.99 -20.66
C LYS A 795 -37.20 -12.28 -20.24
N VAL A 796 -38.18 -12.23 -21.15
CA VAL A 796 -39.56 -11.82 -20.81
C VAL A 796 -40.13 -12.82 -19.80
N LEU A 797 -40.04 -12.50 -18.52
CA LEU A 797 -40.69 -13.30 -17.47
C LEU A 797 -42.20 -13.17 -17.62
N ARG A 798 -42.88 -14.33 -17.71
CA ARG A 798 -44.34 -14.36 -17.84
C ARG A 798 -44.95 -13.77 -16.55
N PRO A 799 -45.96 -12.87 -16.63
CA PRO A 799 -46.53 -12.17 -15.47
C PRO A 799 -47.05 -13.06 -14.33
N GLN A 800 -47.27 -14.34 -14.60
CA GLN A 800 -47.90 -15.31 -13.72
C GLN A 800 -46.96 -16.02 -12.71
N TYR A 801 -45.69 -15.62 -12.62
CA TYR A 801 -44.68 -16.22 -11.71
C TYR A 801 -43.94 -15.20 -10.82
N LEU A 802 -44.43 -13.96 -10.70
CA LEU A 802 -43.74 -12.88 -9.99
C LEU A 802 -43.98 -12.96 -8.47
N ALA A 803 -43.13 -13.74 -7.81
CA ALA A 803 -42.94 -13.83 -6.37
C ALA A 803 -41.98 -12.73 -5.87
N TYR A 804 -42.12 -12.18 -4.66
CA TYR A 804 -41.20 -11.19 -4.07
C TYR A 804 -39.75 -11.71 -3.97
N ASP A 805 -39.55 -13.03 -3.91
CA ASP A 805 -38.26 -13.72 -4.10
C ASP A 805 -37.54 -13.35 -5.40
N THR A 806 -38.28 -12.97 -6.45
CA THR A 806 -37.69 -12.54 -7.71
C THR A 806 -37.10 -11.14 -7.61
N ILE A 807 -37.57 -10.24 -6.73
CA ILE A 807 -37.02 -8.86 -6.59
C ILE A 807 -35.52 -8.88 -6.24
N PHE A 808 -35.09 -9.87 -5.45
CA PHE A 808 -33.68 -10.06 -5.07
C PHE A 808 -32.83 -10.80 -6.12
N GLN A 809 -33.45 -11.31 -7.19
CA GLN A 809 -32.78 -11.87 -8.37
C GLN A 809 -32.40 -10.77 -9.38
N PHE A 810 -32.76 -9.51 -9.11
CA PHE A 810 -32.59 -8.37 -10.00
C PHE A 810 -31.63 -7.33 -9.40
N GLY A 811 -30.88 -6.63 -10.25
CA GLY A 811 -29.67 -5.91 -9.86
C GLY A 811 -29.85 -4.83 -8.79
N ALA A 812 -29.17 -5.07 -7.67
CA ALA A 812 -29.02 -4.16 -6.56
C ALA A 812 -27.59 -3.61 -6.59
N VAL A 813 -27.42 -2.30 -6.60
CA VAL A 813 -26.12 -1.63 -6.77
C VAL A 813 -25.86 -0.68 -5.60
N GLY A 814 -24.80 -0.97 -4.84
CA GLY A 814 -24.31 -0.13 -3.76
C GLY A 814 -22.86 0.27 -3.99
N GLY A 815 -22.44 1.46 -3.56
CA GLY A 815 -21.04 1.86 -3.68
C GLY A 815 -20.12 1.02 -2.80
N ILE A 816 -20.48 0.84 -1.53
CA ILE A 816 -19.75 -0.01 -0.58
C ILE A 816 -20.31 -1.42 -0.59
N CYS A 817 -21.62 -1.55 -0.36
CA CYS A 817 -22.27 -2.83 -0.15
C CYS A 817 -23.53 -3.01 -1.03
N GLY A 818 -23.59 -4.08 -1.81
CA GLY A 818 -24.80 -4.39 -2.58
C GLY A 818 -25.97 -4.74 -1.65
N MET A 819 -25.81 -5.72 -0.78
CA MET A 819 -26.83 -6.14 0.18
C MET A 819 -26.24 -6.40 1.57
N ALA A 820 -26.83 -5.78 2.60
CA ALA A 820 -26.37 -5.86 3.98
C ALA A 820 -27.42 -6.50 4.90
N LEU A 821 -27.01 -7.51 5.67
CA LEU A 821 -27.77 -8.18 6.73
C LEU A 821 -26.85 -8.41 7.93
N ALA A 822 -27.29 -7.99 9.13
CA ALA A 822 -26.52 -8.01 10.37
C ALA A 822 -25.11 -7.43 10.14
N THR A 823 -25.07 -6.20 9.65
CA THR A 823 -23.84 -5.55 9.18
C THR A 823 -23.76 -4.13 9.69
N THR A 824 -22.60 -3.75 10.20
CA THR A 824 -22.25 -2.37 10.51
C THR A 824 -21.36 -1.85 9.40
N ILE A 825 -21.79 -0.78 8.75
CA ILE A 825 -21.08 -0.08 7.68
C ILE A 825 -20.79 1.31 8.21
N GLU A 826 -19.52 1.61 8.46
CA GLU A 826 -19.16 2.86 9.13
C GLU A 826 -17.96 3.57 8.53
N ASN A 827 -17.97 4.91 8.57
CA ASN A 827 -16.85 5.75 8.10
C ASN A 827 -16.46 5.52 6.63
N CYS A 828 -17.42 5.11 5.79
CA CYS A 828 -17.17 4.85 4.37
C CYS A 828 -17.53 6.03 3.47
N THR A 829 -16.77 6.24 2.39
CA THR A 829 -17.07 7.26 1.38
C THR A 829 -17.12 6.69 -0.04
N VAL A 830 -18.02 7.24 -0.86
CA VAL A 830 -18.18 6.82 -2.27
C VAL A 830 -18.30 8.05 -3.15
N ASP A 831 -17.36 8.21 -4.07
CA ASP A 831 -17.32 9.29 -5.05
C ASP A 831 -17.57 8.85 -6.49
N VAL A 832 -18.26 7.72 -6.68
CA VAL A 832 -18.42 7.07 -7.99
C VAL A 832 -19.67 7.53 -8.73
N GLU A 833 -19.57 7.64 -10.06
CA GLU A 833 -20.74 7.73 -10.94
C GLU A 833 -21.29 6.33 -11.27
N PHE A 834 -22.50 6.03 -10.81
CA PHE A 834 -23.21 4.81 -11.15
C PHE A 834 -23.87 4.92 -12.54
N SER A 835 -23.45 4.04 -13.44
CA SER A 835 -24.11 3.80 -14.72
C SER A 835 -25.04 2.59 -14.62
N VAL A 836 -26.34 2.85 -14.47
CA VAL A 836 -27.38 1.82 -14.34
C VAL A 836 -28.29 1.80 -15.58
N ASP A 837 -28.29 0.67 -16.30
CA ASP A 837 -29.21 0.44 -17.40
C ASP A 837 -30.64 0.22 -16.86
N GLY A 838 -31.64 0.73 -17.58
CA GLY A 838 -32.98 1.08 -17.13
C GLY A 838 -33.93 -0.04 -16.67
N HIS A 839 -33.43 -1.24 -16.39
CA HIS A 839 -34.24 -2.43 -16.13
C HIS A 839 -34.09 -2.93 -14.68
N HIS A 840 -35.05 -2.58 -13.81
CA HIS A 840 -35.22 -3.10 -12.44
C HIS A 840 -34.05 -2.83 -11.46
N ALA A 841 -33.78 -1.56 -11.14
CA ALA A 841 -32.65 -1.16 -10.30
C ALA A 841 -33.06 -0.79 -8.85
N LEU A 842 -32.38 -1.41 -7.87
CA LEU A 842 -32.31 -0.97 -6.47
C LEU A 842 -30.93 -0.32 -6.25
N VAL A 843 -30.85 1.00 -6.10
CA VAL A 843 -29.56 1.71 -6.06
C VAL A 843 -29.43 2.51 -4.78
N GLY A 844 -28.31 2.36 -4.10
CA GLY A 844 -27.92 3.20 -2.97
C GLY A 844 -26.49 3.69 -3.12
N GLY A 845 -26.22 4.96 -2.83
CA GLY A 845 -24.86 5.50 -2.93
C GLY A 845 -23.85 4.74 -2.07
N ILE A 846 -24.25 4.30 -0.88
CA ILE A 846 -23.44 3.46 0.01
C ILE A 846 -23.92 2.01 -0.01
N VAL A 847 -25.21 1.78 0.25
CA VAL A 847 -25.81 0.44 0.38
C VAL A 847 -27.03 0.30 -0.49
N ALA A 848 -27.07 -0.69 -1.38
CA ALA A 848 -28.26 -0.86 -2.23
C ALA A 848 -29.47 -1.33 -1.42
N THR A 849 -29.30 -2.38 -0.62
CA THR A 849 -30.37 -2.90 0.25
C THR A 849 -29.86 -3.16 1.67
N ALA A 850 -30.55 -2.62 2.67
CA ALA A 850 -30.26 -2.84 4.09
C ALA A 850 -31.41 -3.61 4.76
N GLY A 851 -31.10 -4.63 5.55
CA GLY A 851 -32.09 -5.50 6.20
C GLY A 851 -31.83 -5.73 7.68
N TYR A 852 -32.15 -6.95 8.15
CA TYR A 852 -32.10 -7.38 9.55
C TYR A 852 -30.86 -6.85 10.31
N ASN A 853 -31.06 -6.02 11.34
CA ASN A 853 -30.01 -5.55 12.26
C ASN A 853 -28.83 -4.81 11.59
N THR A 854 -29.08 -4.04 10.53
CA THR A 854 -28.04 -3.29 9.80
C THR A 854 -27.88 -1.85 10.32
N VAL A 855 -26.64 -1.39 10.44
CA VAL A 855 -26.28 -0.01 10.79
C VAL A 855 -25.43 0.59 9.68
N VAL A 856 -25.80 1.78 9.21
CA VAL A 856 -25.00 2.61 8.30
C VAL A 856 -24.72 3.91 9.05
N ASP A 857 -23.45 4.14 9.41
CA ASP A 857 -23.06 5.25 10.29
C ASP A 857 -21.89 6.05 9.71
N HIS A 858 -21.91 7.37 9.84
CA HIS A 858 -20.81 8.24 9.38
C HIS A 858 -20.37 8.03 7.91
N CYS A 859 -21.29 7.65 7.02
CA CYS A 859 -20.98 7.45 5.60
C CYS A 859 -21.32 8.67 4.73
N ALA A 860 -20.55 8.91 3.67
CA ALA A 860 -20.79 10.01 2.73
C ALA A 860 -20.81 9.55 1.27
N PHE A 861 -21.84 9.98 0.53
CA PHE A 861 -21.93 9.79 -0.92
C PHE A 861 -21.80 11.15 -1.63
N THR A 862 -20.81 11.26 -2.52
CA THR A 862 -20.47 12.49 -3.25
C THR A 862 -20.59 12.34 -4.77
N GLY A 863 -20.66 11.10 -5.25
CA GLY A 863 -20.73 10.77 -6.68
C GLY A 863 -22.08 11.05 -7.35
N GLY A 864 -22.43 10.27 -8.37
CA GLY A 864 -23.61 10.52 -9.20
C GLY A 864 -24.39 9.26 -9.52
N VAL A 865 -25.73 9.35 -9.58
CA VAL A 865 -26.55 8.29 -10.17
C VAL A 865 -27.35 8.86 -11.33
N THR A 866 -27.14 8.29 -12.53
CA THR A 866 -27.90 8.68 -13.73
C THR A 866 -28.72 7.51 -14.27
N LEU A 867 -30.03 7.71 -14.42
CA LEU A 867 -30.93 6.79 -15.09
C LEU A 867 -31.30 7.32 -16.49
N THR A 868 -30.88 6.62 -17.55
CA THR A 868 -30.97 7.07 -18.96
C THR A 868 -32.19 6.56 -19.73
N ASP A 869 -32.73 5.38 -19.40
CA ASP A 869 -33.92 4.83 -20.02
C ASP A 869 -34.86 4.22 -18.96
N ASN A 870 -36.18 4.32 -19.15
CA ASN A 870 -37.16 3.71 -18.24
C ASN A 870 -38.04 2.72 -19.03
N VAL A 871 -37.74 1.43 -18.88
CA VAL A 871 -38.46 0.36 -19.57
C VAL A 871 -38.79 -0.74 -18.56
N THR A 872 -39.72 -0.48 -17.61
CA THR A 872 -40.00 -1.44 -16.52
C THR A 872 -41.46 -1.73 -16.19
N ILE A 873 -41.65 -2.90 -15.55
CA ILE A 873 -42.92 -3.51 -15.13
C ILE A 873 -43.03 -3.77 -13.60
N ILE A 874 -42.03 -3.41 -12.77
CA ILE A 874 -41.97 -3.60 -11.28
C ILE A 874 -41.25 -2.43 -10.54
N GLU A 875 -41.09 -2.51 -9.19
CA GLU A 875 -40.56 -1.43 -8.32
C GLU A 875 -39.10 -1.01 -8.61
N GLN A 876 -38.83 0.31 -8.59
CA GLN A 876 -37.50 0.91 -8.70
C GLN A 876 -37.24 1.91 -7.56
N THR A 877 -36.02 1.91 -7.02
CA THR A 877 -35.64 2.72 -5.84
C THR A 877 -34.22 3.27 -5.95
N PHE A 878 -34.04 4.56 -5.66
CA PHE A 878 -32.75 5.25 -5.70
C PHE A 878 -32.58 6.05 -4.41
N GLY A 879 -31.51 5.77 -3.67
CA GLY A 879 -31.16 6.45 -2.42
C GLY A 879 -29.75 7.00 -2.43
N GLY A 880 -29.54 8.21 -1.91
CA GLY A 880 -28.18 8.76 -1.78
C GLY A 880 -27.30 7.97 -0.81
N ILE A 881 -27.88 7.36 0.23
CA ILE A 881 -27.15 6.48 1.15
C ILE A 881 -27.64 5.04 1.02
N VAL A 882 -28.95 4.81 1.22
CA VAL A 882 -29.57 3.48 1.15
C VAL A 882 -30.66 3.43 0.10
N GLY A 883 -30.61 2.46 -0.82
CA GLY A 883 -31.64 2.32 -1.86
C GLY A 883 -32.99 1.83 -1.31
N LEU A 884 -32.97 0.66 -0.68
CA LEU A 884 -34.15 -0.03 -0.17
C LEU A 884 -33.90 -0.60 1.23
N ILE A 885 -34.88 -0.47 2.11
CA ILE A 885 -34.96 -1.30 3.32
C ILE A 885 -35.79 -2.54 3.01
N THR A 886 -35.28 -3.75 3.29
CA THR A 886 -35.98 -4.99 2.92
C THR A 886 -37.14 -5.34 3.88
N PRO A 887 -38.35 -5.71 3.38
CA PRO A 887 -39.48 -6.13 4.23
C PRO A 887 -39.47 -7.64 4.51
N ASN A 888 -40.15 -8.07 5.58
CA ASN A 888 -40.38 -9.47 5.94
C ASN A 888 -41.18 -10.26 4.88
N ALA A 889 -40.92 -11.56 4.86
CA ALA A 889 -41.47 -12.66 4.08
C ALA A 889 -42.96 -13.00 4.35
N ASP A 890 -43.86 -12.01 4.45
CA ASP A 890 -45.28 -12.26 4.78
C ASP A 890 -46.25 -11.84 3.66
N THR A 891 -45.81 -11.90 2.40
CA THR A 891 -46.72 -12.06 1.26
C THR A 891 -46.80 -13.55 0.94
N GLU A 892 -47.97 -14.07 0.54
CA GLU A 892 -48.34 -15.49 0.31
C GLU A 892 -47.36 -16.33 -0.56
N ILE A 893 -46.29 -15.70 -1.04
CA ILE A 893 -45.20 -16.20 -1.85
C ILE A 893 -44.15 -16.99 -1.02
N PHE A 894 -43.96 -16.68 0.27
CA PHE A 894 -42.99 -17.39 1.13
C PHE A 894 -43.58 -18.57 1.92
N ALA A 895 -44.87 -18.86 1.74
CA ALA A 895 -45.59 -19.89 2.50
C ALA A 895 -45.09 -21.34 2.28
N ASN A 896 -44.17 -21.58 1.35
CA ASN A 896 -43.58 -22.90 1.07
C ASN A 896 -42.14 -23.07 1.57
N VAL A 897 -41.54 -22.04 2.17
CA VAL A 897 -40.23 -22.12 2.83
C VAL A 897 -40.52 -22.05 4.32
N GLY A 898 -40.49 -23.20 4.99
CA GLY A 898 -40.89 -23.30 6.39
C GLY A 898 -40.07 -22.37 7.28
N ASN A 899 -40.76 -21.55 8.09
CA ASN A 899 -40.26 -20.83 9.26
C ASN A 899 -38.94 -20.05 9.08
N ILE A 900 -39.03 -18.76 8.78
CA ILE A 900 -37.89 -17.84 8.97
C ILE A 900 -38.39 -16.60 9.71
N ASP A 901 -38.08 -16.54 11.00
CA ASP A 901 -38.40 -15.47 11.96
C ASP A 901 -37.41 -14.29 11.88
N LEU A 902 -36.83 -14.00 10.71
CA LEU A 902 -35.81 -12.93 10.52
C LEU A 902 -36.48 -11.54 10.46
N ILE A 903 -36.87 -11.02 11.63
CA ILE A 903 -37.41 -9.66 11.82
C ILE A 903 -36.30 -8.79 12.41
N GLY A 904 -35.84 -7.76 11.68
CA GLY A 904 -34.79 -6.87 12.19
C GLY A 904 -34.85 -5.48 11.57
N THR A 905 -34.12 -4.55 12.17
CA THR A 905 -34.22 -3.11 11.90
C THR A 905 -32.98 -2.58 11.17
N ALA A 906 -33.15 -1.46 10.47
CA ALA A 906 -32.05 -0.74 9.83
C ALA A 906 -31.95 0.68 10.42
N ARG A 907 -30.72 1.11 10.71
CA ARG A 907 -30.39 2.44 11.25
C ARG A 907 -29.43 3.15 10.29
N ILE A 908 -29.78 4.36 9.87
CA ILE A 908 -28.95 5.24 9.05
C ILE A 908 -28.64 6.48 9.90
N ILE A 909 -27.39 6.68 10.28
CA ILE A 909 -27.01 7.69 11.27
C ILE A 909 -25.80 8.49 10.78
N ASN A 910 -25.76 9.79 11.04
CA ASN A 910 -24.60 10.65 10.77
C ASN A 910 -24.12 10.64 9.29
N CYS A 911 -25.02 10.35 8.34
CA CYS A 911 -24.68 10.18 6.93
C CYS A 911 -24.96 11.43 6.08
N TYR A 912 -24.17 11.64 5.02
CA TYR A 912 -24.26 12.81 4.14
C TYR A 912 -24.38 12.40 2.67
N ASN A 913 -25.42 12.88 1.99
CA ASN A 913 -25.48 12.82 0.54
C ASN A 913 -25.21 14.20 -0.06
N THR A 914 -24.10 14.37 -0.76
CA THR A 914 -23.81 15.55 -1.59
C THR A 914 -23.86 15.23 -3.09
N GLY A 915 -23.92 13.94 -3.43
CA GLY A 915 -24.00 13.42 -4.79
C GLY A 915 -25.37 13.50 -5.43
N TYR A 916 -25.41 13.65 -6.75
CA TYR A 916 -26.64 13.91 -7.48
C TYR A 916 -27.39 12.63 -7.88
N LEU A 917 -28.73 12.68 -7.87
CA LEU A 917 -29.59 11.61 -8.39
C LEU A 917 -30.46 12.16 -9.54
N ARG A 918 -30.28 11.64 -10.75
CA ARG A 918 -30.85 12.24 -11.96
C ARG A 918 -31.47 11.23 -12.93
N TYR A 919 -32.65 11.56 -13.43
CA TYR A 919 -33.24 10.96 -14.63
C TYR A 919 -32.97 11.80 -15.89
N THR A 920 -32.55 11.16 -16.99
CA THR A 920 -32.26 11.83 -18.28
C THR A 920 -33.02 11.24 -19.47
N GLY A 921 -33.86 10.23 -19.27
CA GLY A 921 -34.56 9.52 -20.35
C GLY A 921 -35.77 10.22 -20.97
N THR A 922 -36.26 9.65 -22.08
CA THR A 922 -37.39 10.19 -22.88
C THR A 922 -38.57 9.20 -23.05
N ALA A 923 -38.47 7.99 -22.50
CA ALA A 923 -39.44 6.91 -22.71
C ALA A 923 -40.77 7.12 -21.95
N PRO A 924 -41.93 6.73 -22.52
CA PRO A 924 -43.24 6.87 -21.87
C PRO A 924 -43.42 5.88 -20.69
N TYR A 925 -43.94 6.41 -19.58
CA TYR A 925 -44.14 5.75 -18.29
C TYR A 925 -45.02 4.48 -18.32
N THR A 926 -44.62 3.47 -17.53
CA THR A 926 -45.48 2.34 -17.17
C THR A 926 -45.63 2.11 -15.65
N GLN A 927 -44.72 2.56 -14.77
CA GLN A 927 -44.83 2.52 -13.28
C GLN A 927 -44.00 3.61 -12.55
N GLU A 928 -44.24 3.82 -11.25
CA GLU A 928 -43.65 4.88 -10.40
C GLU A 928 -42.23 4.54 -9.86
N THR A 929 -41.25 5.43 -10.06
CA THR A 929 -39.89 5.33 -9.48
C THR A 929 -39.79 6.13 -8.16
N ARG A 930 -38.96 5.68 -7.21
CA ARG A 930 -38.81 6.30 -5.87
C ARG A 930 -37.39 6.82 -5.67
N TRP A 931 -37.25 8.12 -5.48
CA TRP A 931 -35.99 8.85 -5.34
C TRP A 931 -35.89 9.49 -3.96
N GLY A 932 -34.89 9.12 -3.17
CA GLY A 932 -34.65 9.64 -1.83
C GLY A 932 -33.23 10.17 -1.66
N GLY A 933 -33.09 11.36 -1.08
CA GLY A 933 -31.77 11.93 -0.82
C GLY A 933 -30.93 11.12 0.18
N ILE A 934 -31.58 10.42 1.12
CA ILE A 934 -30.94 9.48 2.05
C ILE A 934 -31.42 8.06 1.78
N LEU A 935 -32.74 7.84 1.80
CA LEU A 935 -33.37 6.53 1.65
C LEU A 935 -34.35 6.51 0.47
N GLY A 936 -34.16 5.61 -0.49
CA GLY A 936 -35.06 5.46 -1.65
C GLY A 936 -36.46 4.96 -1.28
N HIS A 937 -36.57 3.79 -0.65
CA HIS A 937 -37.86 3.20 -0.28
C HIS A 937 -37.82 2.41 1.03
N ALA A 938 -38.88 2.55 1.82
CA ALA A 938 -39.24 1.64 2.92
C ALA A 938 -40.61 0.99 2.62
N PRO A 939 -40.67 -0.25 2.11
CA PRO A 939 -41.91 -1.00 1.88
C PRO A 939 -42.53 -1.53 3.19
N THR A 940 -43.75 -2.07 3.13
CA THR A 940 -44.58 -2.53 4.26
C THR A 940 -43.78 -3.29 5.33
N LEU A 941 -43.43 -2.59 6.41
CA LEU A 941 -42.59 -3.11 7.50
C LEU A 941 -43.39 -4.07 8.41
N PRO A 942 -42.81 -5.18 8.90
CA PRO A 942 -43.52 -6.20 9.68
C PRO A 942 -43.88 -5.78 11.12
N TYR A 943 -44.64 -6.67 11.77
CA TYR A 943 -44.85 -6.71 13.21
C TYR A 943 -43.50 -6.81 13.96
N LEU A 944 -43.12 -5.73 14.62
CA LEU A 944 -42.01 -5.71 15.58
C LEU A 944 -42.50 -6.30 16.93
N PRO A 945 -41.76 -7.23 17.58
CA PRO A 945 -41.97 -7.53 18.99
C PRO A 945 -41.96 -6.21 19.79
N TYR A 946 -42.78 -6.11 20.84
CA TYR A 946 -43.03 -4.87 21.61
C TYR A 946 -41.77 -4.23 22.25
N GLU A 947 -40.60 -4.87 22.13
CA GLU A 947 -39.30 -4.45 22.67
C GLU A 947 -38.21 -4.16 21.60
N SER A 948 -38.54 -4.23 20.31
CA SER A 948 -37.56 -3.94 19.24
C SER A 948 -37.57 -2.46 18.83
N GLU A 949 -36.37 -1.86 18.72
CA GLU A 949 -36.17 -0.47 18.29
C GLU A 949 -36.69 -0.25 16.86
N PRO A 950 -37.24 0.93 16.51
CA PRO A 950 -37.79 1.17 15.19
C PRO A 950 -36.69 1.41 14.14
N PHE A 951 -37.08 1.42 12.86
CA PHE A 951 -36.20 1.94 11.80
C PHE A 951 -35.86 3.40 12.09
N LEU A 952 -34.60 3.78 11.93
CA LEU A 952 -34.10 5.09 12.37
C LEU A 952 -33.28 5.74 11.26
N ILE A 953 -33.60 7.00 10.96
CA ILE A 953 -32.74 7.93 10.25
C ILE A 953 -32.43 9.05 11.23
N GLU A 954 -31.16 9.27 11.57
CA GLU A 954 -30.79 10.27 12.56
C GLU A 954 -29.54 11.04 12.15
N ASN A 955 -29.58 12.37 12.22
CA ASN A 955 -28.44 13.22 11.87
C ASN A 955 -27.96 13.01 10.42
N CYS A 956 -28.89 12.84 9.47
CA CYS A 956 -28.58 12.61 8.06
C CYS A 956 -28.93 13.82 7.19
N HIS A 957 -28.05 14.17 6.25
CA HIS A 957 -28.21 15.40 5.47
C HIS A 957 -28.08 15.17 3.97
N ASN A 958 -29.11 15.54 3.20
CA ASN A 958 -29.06 15.56 1.74
C ASN A 958 -28.81 16.99 1.25
N LEU A 959 -27.64 17.21 0.68
CA LEU A 959 -27.17 18.47 0.11
C LEU A 959 -27.26 18.49 -1.42
N ALA A 960 -27.76 17.41 -2.02
CA ALA A 960 -27.87 17.27 -3.47
C ALA A 960 -29.26 17.57 -4.04
N VAL A 961 -29.28 18.01 -5.30
CA VAL A 961 -30.53 18.20 -6.06
C VAL A 961 -30.98 16.88 -6.66
N LEU A 962 -32.22 16.48 -6.33
CA LEU A 962 -32.86 15.29 -6.87
C LEU A 962 -33.71 15.66 -8.09
N THR A 963 -33.50 14.97 -9.21
CA THR A 963 -34.27 15.16 -10.45
C THR A 963 -34.91 13.84 -10.91
N GLY A 964 -36.21 13.67 -10.64
CA GLY A 964 -37.03 12.58 -11.18
C GLY A 964 -37.89 13.03 -12.37
N ALA A 965 -38.54 12.08 -13.05
CA ALA A 965 -39.49 12.39 -14.11
C ALA A 965 -40.94 12.56 -13.61
N ALA A 966 -41.82 13.02 -14.50
CA ALA A 966 -43.20 13.33 -14.17
C ALA A 966 -44.00 12.06 -13.83
N GLY A 967 -44.31 11.87 -12.54
CA GLY A 967 -44.99 10.67 -12.02
C GLY A 967 -44.20 9.94 -10.93
N ASP A 968 -42.95 10.32 -10.69
CA ASP A 968 -42.09 9.74 -9.66
C ASP A 968 -42.37 10.26 -8.25
N TRP A 969 -41.96 9.48 -7.25
CA TRP A 969 -41.87 9.90 -5.86
C TRP A 969 -40.48 10.44 -5.61
N VAL A 970 -40.37 11.74 -5.33
CA VAL A 970 -39.08 12.40 -5.03
C VAL A 970 -39.17 13.04 -3.65
N GLY A 971 -38.35 12.57 -2.71
CA GLY A 971 -38.28 13.06 -1.34
C GLY A 971 -36.87 13.42 -0.92
N GLY A 972 -36.71 14.58 -0.27
CA GLY A 972 -35.41 15.09 0.13
C GLY A 972 -34.65 14.21 1.13
N ILE A 973 -35.34 13.49 2.01
CA ILE A 973 -34.76 12.47 2.89
C ILE A 973 -35.21 11.08 2.47
N VAL A 974 -36.52 10.84 2.43
CA VAL A 974 -37.10 9.53 2.09
C VAL A 974 -37.95 9.63 0.82
N GLY A 975 -37.64 8.82 -0.20
CA GLY A 975 -38.39 8.80 -1.46
C GLY A 975 -39.84 8.32 -1.28
N LYS A 976 -40.02 7.13 -0.68
CA LYS A 976 -41.34 6.61 -0.29
C LYS A 976 -41.26 5.77 0.98
N ALA A 977 -42.25 5.90 1.86
CA ALA A 977 -42.48 4.98 2.97
C ALA A 977 -43.90 4.40 2.90
N THR A 978 -44.01 3.08 2.96
CA THR A 978 -45.27 2.32 2.99
C THR A 978 -45.37 1.63 4.34
N MET A 979 -46.31 2.04 5.18
CA MET A 979 -46.46 1.56 6.55
C MET A 979 -47.61 0.54 6.64
N GLY A 980 -47.40 -0.60 7.31
CA GLY A 980 -48.44 -1.60 7.51
C GLY A 980 -49.50 -1.19 8.55
N GLU A 981 -50.62 -1.93 8.60
CA GLU A 981 -51.78 -1.59 9.45
C GLU A 981 -51.53 -1.69 10.98
N ARG A 982 -50.36 -2.16 11.47
CA ARG A 982 -50.08 -2.33 12.92
C ARG A 982 -48.58 -2.22 13.30
N ASN A 983 -48.24 -1.29 14.20
CA ASN A 983 -46.97 -1.13 14.94
C ASN A 983 -45.65 -0.93 14.15
N SER A 984 -45.68 -0.78 12.83
CA SER A 984 -44.51 -0.36 12.05
C SER A 984 -44.17 1.12 12.30
N SER A 985 -42.92 1.47 12.59
CA SER A 985 -42.48 2.88 12.67
C SER A 985 -41.11 3.11 12.03
N LEU A 986 -41.01 4.21 11.27
CA LEU A 986 -39.78 4.79 10.75
C LEU A 986 -39.63 6.14 11.45
N THR A 987 -38.53 6.33 12.16
CA THR A 987 -38.24 7.55 12.91
C THR A 987 -37.18 8.33 12.17
N VAL A 988 -37.45 9.61 11.88
CA VAL A 988 -36.46 10.54 11.30
C VAL A 988 -36.17 11.63 12.33
N LYS A 989 -34.90 11.81 12.71
CA LYS A 989 -34.43 12.79 13.70
C LYS A 989 -33.29 13.63 13.13
N ASN A 990 -33.25 14.91 13.48
CA ASN A 990 -32.11 15.80 13.20
C ASN A 990 -31.59 15.76 11.76
N SER A 991 -32.46 15.51 10.78
CA SER A 991 -32.08 15.27 9.38
C SER A 991 -32.63 16.37 8.48
N SER A 992 -31.91 16.78 7.44
CA SER A 992 -32.30 17.90 6.57
C SER A 992 -31.97 17.70 5.09
N SER A 993 -32.68 18.41 4.22
CA SER A 993 -32.48 18.33 2.76
C SER A 993 -32.56 19.70 2.09
N VAL A 994 -31.72 19.95 1.08
CA VAL A 994 -31.79 21.15 0.21
C VAL A 994 -32.98 21.08 -0.77
N ALA A 995 -33.38 22.22 -1.34
CA ALA A 995 -34.61 22.33 -2.13
C ALA A 995 -34.67 21.35 -3.33
N VAL A 996 -35.76 20.56 -3.39
CA VAL A 996 -36.00 19.55 -4.43
C VAL A 996 -36.68 20.17 -5.67
N THR A 997 -36.12 19.96 -6.87
CA THR A 997 -36.74 20.42 -8.13
C THR A 997 -37.37 19.25 -8.88
N ALA A 998 -38.66 18.99 -8.65
CA ALA A 998 -39.39 17.94 -9.37
C ALA A 998 -39.86 18.42 -10.75
N VAL A 999 -39.46 17.73 -11.83
CA VAL A 999 -40.02 17.97 -13.18
C VAL A 999 -41.35 17.22 -13.31
N GLY A 1000 -42.46 17.86 -12.94
CA GLY A 1000 -43.82 17.37 -13.23
C GLY A 1000 -44.47 16.44 -12.19
N GLY A 1001 -43.88 16.27 -11.01
CA GLY A 1001 -44.47 15.62 -9.82
C GLY A 1001 -44.49 16.54 -8.59
N SER A 1002 -45.17 16.16 -7.50
CA SER A 1002 -45.25 16.97 -6.25
C SER A 1002 -44.15 16.59 -5.25
N GLY A 1003 -42.94 17.15 -5.36
CA GLY A 1003 -41.84 16.89 -4.40
C GLY A 1003 -42.06 17.51 -3.01
N THR A 1004 -41.50 16.90 -1.97
CA THR A 1004 -41.40 17.47 -0.60
C THR A 1004 -39.96 17.36 -0.09
N ASN A 1005 -39.47 18.33 0.68
CA ASN A 1005 -38.13 18.30 1.26
C ASN A 1005 -37.94 17.19 2.33
N GLU A 1006 -39.02 16.59 2.84
CA GLU A 1006 -38.98 15.65 3.96
C GLU A 1006 -39.29 14.20 3.52
N TYR A 1007 -40.56 13.84 3.26
CA TYR A 1007 -40.99 12.47 2.92
C TYR A 1007 -42.45 12.40 2.40
N ARG A 1008 -42.89 11.23 1.90
CA ARG A 1008 -44.32 10.92 1.65
C ARG A 1008 -44.74 9.57 2.25
N VAL A 1009 -45.93 9.53 2.86
CA VAL A 1009 -46.58 8.31 3.41
C VAL A 1009 -47.83 7.95 2.58
N ALA A 1010 -48.00 6.68 2.23
CA ALA A 1010 -49.27 6.15 1.72
C ALA A 1010 -50.14 5.67 2.91
N ASP A 1011 -51.31 6.26 3.09
CA ASP A 1011 -52.19 6.18 4.27
C ASP A 1011 -52.73 4.77 4.62
N SER A 1012 -52.65 4.40 5.92
CA SER A 1012 -53.77 3.92 6.76
C SER A 1012 -53.35 3.79 8.25
N GLY A 1013 -53.29 4.92 8.98
CA GLY A 1013 -53.35 4.93 10.46
C GLY A 1013 -52.05 4.86 11.28
N ALA A 1014 -50.87 4.93 10.67
CA ALA A 1014 -49.58 4.98 11.40
C ALA A 1014 -49.22 6.40 11.88
N VAL A 1015 -48.68 6.52 13.09
CA VAL A 1015 -48.19 7.78 13.66
C VAL A 1015 -46.71 7.95 13.29
N LEU A 1016 -46.39 8.87 12.37
CA LEU A 1016 -45.04 9.43 12.30
C LEU A 1016 -44.88 10.43 13.45
N ALA A 1017 -44.04 10.12 14.42
CA ALA A 1017 -43.63 11.08 15.43
C ALA A 1017 -42.59 12.04 14.82
N SER A 1018 -43.05 13.06 14.10
CA SER A 1018 -42.18 14.12 13.60
C SER A 1018 -41.75 15.04 14.77
N GLY A 1019 -40.48 14.99 15.17
CA GLY A 1019 -39.85 16.13 15.82
C GLY A 1019 -39.54 17.17 14.74
N VAL A 1020 -40.46 18.11 14.52
CA VAL A 1020 -40.32 19.18 13.51
C VAL A 1020 -39.06 20.01 13.80
N VAL A 1021 -38.18 20.16 12.81
CA VAL A 1021 -37.33 21.35 12.70
C VAL A 1021 -37.30 21.81 11.24
N THR A 1022 -38.05 22.85 10.93
CA THR A 1022 -37.80 23.73 9.79
C THR A 1022 -36.43 24.39 10.00
N ALA A 1023 -35.37 23.83 9.44
CA ALA A 1023 -34.06 24.49 9.41
C ALA A 1023 -33.97 25.33 8.12
N SER A 1024 -33.83 26.65 8.26
CA SER A 1024 -33.41 27.51 7.14
C SER A 1024 -32.02 27.05 6.68
N ALA A 1025 -31.67 27.33 5.42
CA ALA A 1025 -30.34 27.02 4.86
C ALA A 1025 -29.17 27.50 5.77
N GLU A 1026 -29.39 28.53 6.58
CA GLU A 1026 -28.45 29.07 7.57
C GLU A 1026 -28.21 28.17 8.79
N ALA A 1027 -29.20 27.38 9.23
CA ALA A 1027 -29.04 26.46 10.37
C ALA A 1027 -28.27 25.19 9.95
N VAL A 1028 -28.45 24.75 8.70
CA VAL A 1028 -27.61 23.73 8.07
C VAL A 1028 -26.19 24.29 7.93
N ALA A 1029 -26.00 25.48 7.35
CA ALA A 1029 -24.68 26.12 7.21
C ALA A 1029 -23.86 26.22 8.52
N ARG A 1030 -24.52 26.37 9.68
CA ARG A 1030 -23.86 26.40 10.99
C ARG A 1030 -23.42 25.04 11.53
N SER A 1031 -24.06 23.93 11.13
CA SER A 1031 -23.65 22.57 11.54
C SER A 1031 -22.62 21.95 10.60
N ILE A 1032 -22.53 22.41 9.36
CA ILE A 1032 -21.53 21.99 8.36
C ILE A 1032 -20.21 22.77 8.41
N ALA A 1033 -20.12 23.89 9.13
CA ALA A 1033 -18.88 24.70 9.16
C ALA A 1033 -17.61 23.96 9.65
N PRO A 1034 -17.67 23.00 10.60
CA PRO A 1034 -16.50 22.21 10.98
C PRO A 1034 -16.23 21.01 10.07
N ILE A 1035 -17.27 20.44 9.44
CA ILE A 1035 -17.20 19.16 8.72
C ILE A 1035 -16.94 19.37 7.21
N ALA A 1036 -17.52 20.41 6.62
CA ALA A 1036 -17.20 20.82 5.24
C ALA A 1036 -15.76 21.37 5.13
N LEU A 1037 -15.18 21.86 6.22
CA LEU A 1037 -13.78 22.25 6.27
C LEU A 1037 -12.84 21.03 6.32
N GLN A 1038 -13.27 19.90 6.89
CA GLN A 1038 -12.49 18.65 6.91
C GLN A 1038 -12.57 17.91 5.57
N ILE A 1039 -13.74 17.91 4.91
CA ILE A 1039 -13.97 17.20 3.64
C ILE A 1039 -13.34 17.94 2.42
N VAL A 1040 -13.18 19.26 2.49
CA VAL A 1040 -12.58 20.06 1.40
C VAL A 1040 -11.05 20.18 1.53
N LEU A 1041 -10.45 19.76 2.65
CA LEU A 1041 -9.01 19.82 2.86
C LEU A 1041 -8.26 18.52 2.50
N ASP A 1042 -8.96 17.43 2.16
CA ASP A 1042 -8.36 16.11 1.83
C ASP A 1042 -8.48 15.71 0.34
N THR A 1043 -8.96 16.57 -0.55
CA THR A 1043 -8.98 16.30 -2.00
C THR A 1043 -7.93 17.15 -2.72
N ASP A 1044 -6.77 16.56 -2.98
CA ASP A 1044 -5.65 17.21 -3.67
C ASP A 1044 -5.81 17.17 -5.21
N THR A 1045 -6.86 17.81 -5.73
CA THR A 1045 -6.97 18.09 -7.17
C THR A 1045 -7.25 19.58 -7.41
N ALA A 1046 -6.25 20.35 -7.87
CA ALA A 1046 -6.37 21.78 -8.13
C ALA A 1046 -6.81 22.13 -9.58
N PRO A 1047 -7.40 23.32 -9.85
CA PRO A 1047 -8.43 23.97 -9.06
C PRO A 1047 -9.59 24.55 -9.91
N ASN A 1048 -10.81 24.50 -9.39
CA ASN A 1048 -11.77 25.57 -9.64
C ASN A 1048 -11.21 26.86 -9.06
N LYS A 1049 -11.13 27.94 -9.83
CA LYS A 1049 -10.47 29.18 -9.41
C LYS A 1049 -11.40 30.01 -8.55
N TRP A 1050 -10.90 30.41 -7.37
CA TRP A 1050 -11.57 31.42 -6.54
C TRP A 1050 -11.14 32.83 -6.95
N ILE A 1051 -12.13 33.70 -7.15
CA ILE A 1051 -11.98 35.09 -7.55
C ILE A 1051 -12.62 35.97 -6.47
N THR A 1052 -11.99 37.10 -6.14
CA THR A 1052 -12.53 38.04 -5.15
C THR A 1052 -12.62 39.45 -5.74
N GLY A 1053 -13.68 40.18 -5.42
CA GLY A 1053 -13.84 41.58 -5.84
C GLY A 1053 -14.96 42.27 -5.07
N ASN A 1054 -15.29 43.50 -5.43
CA ASN A 1054 -16.33 44.29 -4.76
C ASN A 1054 -17.53 44.46 -5.72
N GLY A 1055 -18.69 43.94 -5.32
CA GLY A 1055 -19.91 43.83 -6.13
C GLY A 1055 -20.04 42.48 -6.85
N ALA A 1056 -21.26 42.19 -7.34
CA ALA A 1056 -21.55 40.94 -8.07
C ALA A 1056 -20.68 40.78 -9.34
N PRO A 1057 -20.24 39.54 -9.67
CA PRO A 1057 -19.32 39.29 -10.78
C PRO A 1057 -19.96 39.55 -12.15
N THR A 1058 -19.16 40.09 -13.09
CA THR A 1058 -19.63 40.46 -14.44
C THR A 1058 -18.83 39.85 -15.59
N GLU A 1059 -17.68 39.24 -15.33
CA GLU A 1059 -16.83 38.59 -16.35
C GLU A 1059 -17.08 37.08 -16.39
N ALA A 1060 -17.26 36.50 -17.57
CA ALA A 1060 -17.42 35.04 -17.73
C ALA A 1060 -16.09 34.29 -17.56
N VAL A 1061 -16.12 33.15 -16.86
CA VAL A 1061 -14.96 32.32 -16.53
C VAL A 1061 -15.25 30.83 -16.81
N ASN A 1062 -14.48 29.88 -16.27
CA ASN A 1062 -14.76 28.46 -16.50
C ASN A 1062 -15.93 27.98 -15.64
N ALA A 1063 -16.69 27.02 -16.15
CA ALA A 1063 -17.76 26.39 -15.37
C ALA A 1063 -17.14 25.68 -14.15
N GLY A 1064 -17.61 26.01 -12.95
CA GLY A 1064 -17.07 25.54 -11.68
C GLY A 1064 -16.33 26.61 -10.86
N ASP A 1065 -15.87 27.69 -11.50
CA ASP A 1065 -15.17 28.79 -10.80
C ASP A 1065 -16.08 29.52 -9.80
N MET A 1066 -15.49 29.98 -8.71
CA MET A 1066 -16.17 30.58 -7.56
C MET A 1066 -15.77 32.06 -7.41
N TYR A 1067 -16.72 32.93 -7.09
CA TYR A 1067 -16.49 34.36 -6.88
C TYR A 1067 -17.03 34.82 -5.54
N LEU A 1068 -16.24 35.55 -4.75
CA LEU A 1068 -16.67 36.23 -3.52
C LEU A 1068 -16.72 37.75 -3.74
N ASP A 1069 -17.92 38.31 -3.58
CA ASP A 1069 -18.12 39.73 -3.38
C ASP A 1069 -17.73 40.09 -1.94
N ALA A 1070 -16.56 40.69 -1.77
CA ALA A 1070 -16.02 41.08 -0.48
C ALA A 1070 -16.81 42.23 0.18
N GLU A 1071 -17.65 42.95 -0.57
CA GLU A 1071 -18.48 44.04 -0.05
C GLU A 1071 -19.75 43.49 0.61
N SER A 1072 -20.53 42.70 -0.12
CA SER A 1072 -21.77 42.09 0.40
C SER A 1072 -21.52 40.83 1.22
N GLY A 1073 -20.45 40.09 0.93
CA GLY A 1073 -20.25 38.71 1.37
C GLY A 1073 -20.89 37.67 0.44
N ASP A 1074 -21.51 38.07 -0.66
CA ASP A 1074 -22.14 37.13 -1.59
C ASP A 1074 -21.09 36.26 -2.32
N VAL A 1075 -21.33 34.96 -2.39
CA VAL A 1075 -20.56 33.97 -3.13
C VAL A 1075 -21.38 33.52 -4.33
N TYR A 1076 -20.76 33.48 -5.50
CA TYR A 1076 -21.36 33.09 -6.76
C TYR A 1076 -20.55 31.95 -7.39
N GLN A 1077 -21.21 31.06 -8.14
CA GLN A 1077 -20.57 30.03 -8.95
C GLN A 1077 -20.88 30.27 -10.42
N PHE A 1078 -19.88 30.12 -11.28
CA PHE A 1078 -20.08 30.21 -12.72
C PHE A 1078 -20.45 28.84 -13.27
N ILE A 1079 -21.62 28.72 -13.91
CA ILE A 1079 -22.07 27.48 -14.58
C ILE A 1079 -22.12 27.73 -16.09
N THR A 1080 -23.02 28.62 -16.50
CA THR A 1080 -23.05 29.27 -17.84
C THR A 1080 -23.27 30.78 -17.73
N GLU A 1081 -23.75 31.21 -16.56
CA GLU A 1081 -23.81 32.55 -16.01
C GLU A 1081 -23.42 32.45 -14.52
N TRP A 1082 -23.18 33.60 -13.88
CA TRP A 1082 -22.94 33.65 -12.43
C TRP A 1082 -24.24 33.45 -11.68
N VAL A 1083 -24.28 32.41 -10.86
CA VAL A 1083 -25.43 32.07 -10.02
C VAL A 1083 -25.05 32.33 -8.57
N PHE A 1084 -25.88 33.06 -7.84
CA PHE A 1084 -25.70 33.28 -6.41
C PHE A 1084 -25.81 31.95 -5.64
N VAL A 1085 -24.84 31.69 -4.78
CA VAL A 1085 -24.72 30.46 -3.99
C VAL A 1085 -25.09 30.74 -2.54
N MET A 1086 -24.43 31.71 -1.90
CA MET A 1086 -24.64 32.04 -0.48
C MET A 1086 -24.11 33.43 -0.13
N ASN A 1087 -24.44 33.98 1.05
CA ASN A 1087 -23.82 35.20 1.59
C ASN A 1087 -23.05 34.86 2.89
N ILE A 1088 -21.78 35.25 2.99
CA ILE A 1088 -20.89 34.89 4.11
C ILE A 1088 -20.97 35.85 5.30
N LYS A 1089 -21.75 36.93 5.22
CA LYS A 1089 -21.89 37.94 6.30
C LYS A 1089 -23.21 37.83 7.08
N GLY A 1090 -24.28 37.31 6.48
CA GLY A 1090 -25.60 37.12 7.11
C GLY A 1090 -26.36 38.43 7.40
N GLU A 1091 -27.67 38.36 7.69
CA GLU A 1091 -28.45 39.53 8.18
C GLU A 1091 -28.54 39.59 9.72
N ASP A 1092 -28.66 40.80 10.27
CA ASP A 1092 -28.78 41.04 11.72
C ASP A 1092 -30.09 40.44 12.30
N GLY A 1093 -29.98 39.67 13.40
CA GLY A 1093 -31.11 38.98 14.00
C GLY A 1093 -32.00 39.84 14.92
N THR A 1094 -33.31 39.57 14.97
CA THR A 1094 -34.25 40.16 15.93
C THR A 1094 -34.13 39.56 17.35
N ALA A 1095 -34.23 40.41 18.38
CA ALA A 1095 -34.09 40.02 19.80
C ALA A 1095 -35.23 39.12 20.34
N GLY A 1096 -34.88 38.08 21.12
CA GLY A 1096 -35.82 37.16 21.78
C GLY A 1096 -35.86 37.25 23.33
N THR A 1097 -36.96 36.80 23.94
CA THR A 1097 -37.24 36.78 25.40
C THR A 1097 -37.11 35.36 26.00
N ILE A 1098 -36.59 35.23 27.24
CA ILE A 1098 -36.31 33.96 27.97
C ILE A 1098 -37.33 33.73 29.09
N ASP A 1099 -37.93 32.52 29.17
CA ASP A 1099 -38.83 32.11 30.28
C ASP A 1099 -38.69 30.64 30.75
N SER A 1100 -37.53 29.97 30.59
CA SER A 1100 -37.30 28.60 31.10
C SER A 1100 -36.63 28.57 32.49
N VAL A 1101 -37.05 27.68 33.39
CA VAL A 1101 -36.52 27.58 34.78
C VAL A 1101 -35.73 26.28 34.99
N LEU A 1102 -34.44 26.42 35.34
CA LEU A 1102 -33.56 25.30 35.73
C LEU A 1102 -33.50 25.13 37.26
N SER A 1103 -33.53 23.90 37.76
CA SER A 1103 -33.41 23.56 39.19
C SER A 1103 -32.71 22.22 39.43
N ILE A 1104 -32.35 21.90 40.67
CA ILE A 1104 -31.78 20.59 41.06
C ILE A 1104 -32.82 19.85 41.90
N GLY A 1105 -33.21 18.65 41.47
CA GLY A 1105 -34.21 17.83 42.14
C GLY A 1105 -33.69 17.13 43.40
N ALA A 1106 -34.62 16.64 44.23
CA ALA A 1106 -34.28 15.98 45.50
C ALA A 1106 -33.47 14.68 45.35
N ASN A 1107 -33.45 14.09 44.16
CA ASN A 1107 -32.62 12.93 43.79
C ASN A 1107 -31.20 13.31 43.34
N GLY A 1108 -30.88 14.61 43.30
CA GLY A 1108 -29.56 15.12 42.92
C GLY A 1108 -29.37 15.33 41.42
N ASN A 1109 -30.42 15.21 40.60
CA ASN A 1109 -30.34 15.46 39.15
C ASN A 1109 -30.70 16.90 38.78
N TRP A 1110 -30.28 17.34 37.59
CA TRP A 1110 -30.74 18.57 36.97
C TRP A 1110 -32.20 18.43 36.49
N PHE A 1111 -32.97 19.51 36.62
CA PHE A 1111 -34.36 19.60 36.18
C PHE A 1111 -34.53 20.84 35.31
N ILE A 1112 -35.25 20.68 34.19
CA ILE A 1112 -35.64 21.79 33.29
C ILE A 1112 -37.15 21.83 33.26
N ASP A 1113 -37.74 22.96 33.65
CA ASP A 1113 -39.19 23.16 33.75
C ASP A 1113 -39.91 22.06 34.54
N GLY A 1114 -39.25 21.55 35.59
CA GLY A 1114 -39.78 20.51 36.46
C GLY A 1114 -39.62 19.07 35.93
N VAL A 1115 -38.97 18.87 34.78
CA VAL A 1115 -38.67 17.55 34.20
C VAL A 1115 -37.25 17.13 34.59
N ASP A 1116 -37.13 15.95 35.20
CA ASP A 1116 -35.86 15.33 35.56
C ASP A 1116 -35.07 14.95 34.31
N THR A 1117 -33.84 15.44 34.18
CA THR A 1117 -33.01 15.14 33.01
C THR A 1117 -32.29 13.80 33.11
N GLY A 1118 -32.34 13.13 34.28
CA GLY A 1118 -31.56 11.92 34.55
C GLY A 1118 -30.07 12.18 34.81
N VAL A 1119 -29.61 13.43 34.66
CA VAL A 1119 -28.20 13.82 34.81
C VAL A 1119 -27.94 14.32 36.23
N LYS A 1120 -27.07 13.64 36.97
CA LYS A 1120 -26.65 14.08 38.31
C LYS A 1120 -25.96 15.44 38.26
N ALA A 1121 -26.35 16.35 39.15
CA ALA A 1121 -25.74 17.66 39.35
C ALA A 1121 -24.42 17.60 40.16
N GLN A 1122 -23.70 16.47 40.11
CA GLN A 1122 -22.41 16.27 40.77
C GLN A 1122 -21.60 15.18 40.03
N GLY A 1123 -20.31 15.44 39.77
CA GLY A 1123 -19.37 14.45 39.21
C GLY A 1123 -18.72 13.55 40.27
N ASP A 1124 -18.21 12.40 39.85
CA ASP A 1124 -17.55 11.43 40.73
C ASP A 1124 -16.25 11.97 41.33
N LYS A 1125 -16.01 11.64 42.59
CA LYS A 1125 -14.82 12.07 43.34
C LYS A 1125 -13.66 11.13 43.04
N GLY A 1126 -12.59 11.65 42.46
CA GLY A 1126 -11.37 10.87 42.17
C GLY A 1126 -10.72 10.24 43.41
N ASP A 1127 -10.01 9.12 43.19
CA ASP A 1127 -9.38 8.33 44.23
C ASP A 1127 -8.31 9.10 45.02
N LYS A 1128 -8.25 8.80 46.32
CA LYS A 1128 -7.35 9.44 47.26
C LYS A 1128 -6.00 8.72 47.25
N GLY A 1129 -4.96 9.36 46.72
CA GLY A 1129 -3.58 8.86 46.76
C GLY A 1129 -3.06 8.61 48.19
N ASP A 1130 -2.14 7.65 48.29
CA ASP A 1130 -1.53 7.24 49.56
C ASP A 1130 -0.80 8.39 50.27
N LYS A 1131 -0.86 8.34 51.61
CA LYS A 1131 -0.35 9.39 52.49
C LYS A 1131 1.16 9.27 52.65
N GLY A 1132 1.92 10.11 51.94
CA GLY A 1132 3.35 10.32 52.20
C GLY A 1132 3.61 10.95 53.57
N ASP A 1133 4.77 10.63 54.16
CA ASP A 1133 5.22 11.16 55.44
C ASP A 1133 5.40 12.70 55.40
N LYS A 1134 5.05 13.33 56.52
CA LYS A 1134 4.90 14.78 56.67
C LYS A 1134 6.26 15.50 56.68
N GLY A 1135 6.62 16.14 55.57
CA GLY A 1135 7.67 17.18 55.52
C GLY A 1135 7.18 18.53 56.06
N ASP A 1136 8.10 19.31 56.63
CA ASP A 1136 7.82 20.61 57.25
C ASP A 1136 7.31 21.67 56.25
N LYS A 1137 6.41 22.53 56.74
CA LYS A 1137 5.59 23.48 55.97
C LYS A 1137 6.42 24.68 55.47
N GLY A 1138 6.52 24.85 54.14
CA GLY A 1138 6.96 26.09 53.49
C GLY A 1138 5.78 27.04 53.22
N ASP A 1139 6.05 28.36 53.26
CA ASP A 1139 5.05 29.42 53.11
C ASP A 1139 4.51 29.57 51.67
N GLN A 1140 3.23 29.90 51.55
CA GLN A 1140 2.46 30.06 50.31
C GLN A 1140 2.79 31.39 49.60
N GLY A 1141 3.20 31.33 48.32
CA GLY A 1141 3.38 32.50 47.45
C GLY A 1141 2.06 33.16 47.06
N ALA A 1142 2.10 34.48 46.82
CA ALA A 1142 0.93 35.29 46.48
C ALA A 1142 0.39 35.01 45.06
N PRO A 1143 -0.94 35.09 44.83
CA PRO A 1143 -1.54 34.99 43.49
C PRO A 1143 -1.08 36.12 42.56
N GLY A 1144 -0.89 35.79 41.28
CA GLY A 1144 -0.61 36.77 40.22
C GLY A 1144 -1.80 37.71 39.95
N ALA A 1145 -1.51 38.92 39.47
CA ALA A 1145 -2.50 39.97 39.24
C ALA A 1145 -3.34 39.72 37.97
N ASP A 1146 -4.63 40.04 38.04
CA ASP A 1146 -5.57 39.97 36.91
C ASP A 1146 -5.20 40.95 35.79
N ALA A 1147 -5.42 40.54 34.54
CA ALA A 1147 -5.17 41.35 33.36
C ALA A 1147 -6.12 42.56 33.28
N VAL A 1148 -5.59 43.71 32.86
CA VAL A 1148 -6.33 44.96 32.74
C VAL A 1148 -7.23 44.92 31.49
N ALA A 1149 -8.52 45.17 31.68
CA ALA A 1149 -9.50 45.22 30.60
C ALA A 1149 -9.22 46.38 29.62
N PRO A 1150 -9.29 46.17 28.29
CA PRO A 1150 -9.07 47.23 27.32
C PRO A 1150 -10.17 48.31 27.37
N THR A 1151 -9.78 49.54 27.07
CA THR A 1151 -10.70 50.69 26.95
C THR A 1151 -11.06 50.92 25.49
N VAL A 1152 -12.35 50.99 25.18
CA VAL A 1152 -12.86 51.26 23.82
C VAL A 1152 -13.59 52.60 23.83
N GLU A 1153 -13.25 53.50 22.92
CA GLU A 1153 -13.86 54.84 22.80
C GLU A 1153 -14.03 55.26 21.33
N ILE A 1154 -14.92 56.21 21.06
CA ILE A 1154 -15.11 56.77 19.70
C ILE A 1154 -14.55 58.19 19.69
N ARG A 1155 -13.66 58.50 18.74
CA ARG A 1155 -13.12 59.85 18.51
C ARG A 1155 -13.09 60.14 17.01
N ASP A 1156 -13.46 61.37 16.65
CA ASP A 1156 -13.49 61.85 15.26
C ASP A 1156 -14.28 60.96 14.29
N GLY A 1157 -15.28 60.23 14.81
CA GLY A 1157 -16.10 59.30 14.03
C GLY A 1157 -15.44 57.95 13.77
N TYR A 1158 -14.39 57.58 14.50
CA TYR A 1158 -13.70 56.29 14.40
C TYR A 1158 -13.56 55.62 15.77
N TRP A 1159 -13.51 54.29 15.78
CA TRP A 1159 -13.26 53.48 16.97
C TRP A 1159 -11.79 53.55 17.39
N TYR A 1160 -11.55 53.62 18.69
CA TYR A 1160 -10.24 53.59 19.31
C TYR A 1160 -10.21 52.50 20.37
N ILE A 1161 -9.17 51.66 20.36
CA ILE A 1161 -8.93 50.65 21.39
C ILE A 1161 -7.63 51.00 22.10
N ASN A 1162 -7.68 51.21 23.41
CA ASN A 1162 -6.57 51.67 24.24
C ASN A 1162 -5.90 52.94 23.68
N GLY A 1163 -6.70 53.86 23.14
CA GLY A 1163 -6.22 55.11 22.55
C GLY A 1163 -5.60 54.99 21.15
N VAL A 1164 -5.65 53.80 20.53
CA VAL A 1164 -5.19 53.57 19.15
C VAL A 1164 -6.38 53.61 18.20
N ASN A 1165 -6.35 54.51 17.21
CA ASN A 1165 -7.38 54.58 16.17
C ASN A 1165 -7.34 53.29 15.34
N THR A 1166 -8.48 52.61 15.22
CA THR A 1166 -8.59 51.38 14.43
C THR A 1166 -8.80 51.66 12.94
N ASN A 1167 -8.99 52.93 12.55
CA ASN A 1167 -9.47 53.38 11.23
C ASN A 1167 -10.85 52.82 10.84
N VAL A 1168 -11.57 52.21 11.78
CA VAL A 1168 -12.95 51.76 11.58
C VAL A 1168 -13.88 52.89 11.98
N LYS A 1169 -14.70 53.36 11.05
CA LYS A 1169 -15.64 54.46 11.28
C LYS A 1169 -16.76 53.98 12.20
N ALA A 1170 -17.07 54.76 13.23
CA ALA A 1170 -18.14 54.48 14.19
C ALA A 1170 -19.46 55.10 13.71
N GLU A 1171 -19.96 54.63 12.56
CA GLU A 1171 -21.29 54.97 12.05
C GLU A 1171 -22.08 53.69 11.74
N GLY A 1172 -23.33 53.64 12.20
CA GLY A 1172 -24.29 52.60 11.81
C GLY A 1172 -25.01 53.00 10.53
N VAL A 1173 -25.47 52.02 9.75
CA VAL A 1173 -26.00 52.20 8.39
C VAL A 1173 -27.27 53.07 8.34
N ASP A 1174 -28.02 53.22 9.45
CA ASP A 1174 -29.31 53.92 9.47
C ASP A 1174 -29.46 55.09 10.46
N GLY A 1175 -28.38 55.58 11.10
CA GLY A 1175 -28.41 56.87 11.81
C GLY A 1175 -29.57 57.10 12.81
N GLU A 1176 -29.87 56.13 13.68
CA GLU A 1176 -30.59 56.32 14.96
C GLU A 1176 -29.80 55.78 16.15
#